data_AF-A0A7V8VGF2-F1
#
_entry.id   AF-A0A7V8VGF2-F1
#
_cell.length_a   1.000
_cell.length_b   1.000
_cell.length_c   1.000
_cell.angle_alpha   90.00
_cell.angle_beta   90.00
_cell.angle_gamma   90.00
#
_symmetry.space_group_name_H-M   'P 1'
#
loop_
_entity.id
_entity.type
_entity.pdbx_description
1 polymer ?
#
loop_
_entity_poly.entity_id
_entity_poly.type
_entity_poly.pdbx_seq_one_letter_code
_entity_poly.pdbx_strand_id
1 'polypeptide(L)'
;MLTTRGYRWLILIVVWTVVATLLGSEASLFPLWTALALLVLFGGQWLYFALLVEGLRGRLQVERRLWQGGRPVKTLWTQIPFTVELTVTNRSRWSPAFLLVEDVFAPGTELCGGSTRWGIRLEAGQSVVLRYQRRAVALGSVRCEGVQVIAADGQGFFQHRWMLREARQWWVLPLLTDEEGRQRAIKPFNLLPPPGMHRWRRPGTGSELLDLRDYQPGDPPKMVAWKVSARREQLITKEFESDVPVRCLLFVDGAEQMRLGEAGERGVERLAEAAAILGQAAASHRDLVGLVCFDARGVEVLPPARTRQHLLRFLQSLAQMAARPARSQSRTLADLTRQVGLRAQYLYPELLQPPCNGMPLSRLWRPLLDRRWGWLIPLIMVANLLLLILVPAWRFTCLELAAAFTRWYFRSFPGSHWTTHLVVFLLSVLVSSLGPFVFASTFWLLYGSYDLLGSGRRRVTRRKQLAALLAFQQGTGPASIERLMHEDEAFLTALRRFLQEHQVPVIVPWYDLPQQQQYQEPEKITVLAQALLRAVGQARDNELYVILADLARYSGALTPLITACRVARARHHHVLVIVPGPQTPSSSSRGMSGRRSLVPVAKLAPLSSTEAIQQRLAQRDYERAFQQMRRQLVAVGAAVLRLDADDPLPVVLERLDRLRGYRSRR
;
A
#
# COMPACT_ATOMS: atom_id res chain seq x y z
N MET A 1 -8.72 3.38 -26.17
CA MET A 1 -8.66 4.73 -25.58
C MET A 1 -7.69 5.57 -26.40
N LEU A 2 -8.09 6.72 -26.96
CA LEU A 2 -7.32 7.43 -27.99
C LEU A 2 -5.97 7.87 -27.41
N THR A 3 -4.88 7.52 -28.08
CA THR A 3 -3.55 8.00 -27.71
C THR A 3 -3.34 9.42 -28.22
N THR A 4 -2.28 10.09 -27.78
CA THR A 4 -1.84 11.37 -28.36
C THR A 4 -1.64 11.26 -29.88
N ARG A 5 -1.19 10.10 -30.36
CA ARG A 5 -1.04 9.82 -31.79
C ARG A 5 -2.39 9.72 -32.50
N GLY A 6 -3.34 8.98 -31.94
CA GLY A 6 -4.70 8.90 -32.49
C GLY A 6 -5.40 10.26 -32.50
N TYR A 7 -5.17 11.10 -31.50
CA TYR A 7 -5.74 12.45 -31.44
C TYR A 7 -5.18 13.37 -32.52
N ARG A 8 -3.86 13.35 -32.74
CA ARG A 8 -3.21 14.07 -33.84
C ARG A 8 -3.73 13.58 -35.19
N TRP A 9 -3.90 12.28 -35.36
CA TRP A 9 -4.40 11.71 -36.61
C TRP A 9 -5.84 12.13 -36.89
N LEU A 10 -6.71 12.10 -35.88
CA LEU A 10 -8.06 12.61 -36.00
C LEU A 10 -8.09 14.10 -36.33
N ILE A 11 -7.27 14.93 -35.67
CA ILE A 11 -7.17 16.36 -36.02
C ILE A 11 -6.75 16.52 -37.47
N LEU A 12 -5.77 15.76 -37.94
CA LEU A 12 -5.34 15.81 -39.34
C LEU A 12 -6.49 15.45 -40.28
N ILE A 13 -7.30 14.43 -39.97
CA ILE A 13 -8.50 14.08 -40.75
C ILE A 13 -9.50 15.24 -40.75
N VAL A 14 -9.76 15.88 -39.60
CA VAL A 14 -10.69 17.01 -39.50
C VAL A 14 -10.18 18.23 -40.26
N VAL A 15 -8.90 18.59 -40.08
CA VAL A 15 -8.26 19.70 -40.81
C VAL A 15 -8.28 19.41 -42.30
N TRP A 16 -7.97 18.18 -42.71
CA TRP A 16 -8.06 17.76 -44.11
C TRP A 16 -9.49 17.88 -44.65
N THR A 17 -10.50 17.51 -43.85
CA THR A 17 -11.91 17.67 -44.21
C THR A 17 -12.27 19.15 -44.40
N VAL A 18 -11.82 20.02 -43.49
CA VAL A 18 -12.06 21.47 -43.57
C VAL A 18 -11.37 22.09 -44.77
N VAL A 19 -10.09 21.77 -45.00
CA VAL A 19 -9.32 22.23 -46.16
C VAL A 19 -9.94 21.73 -47.47
N ALA A 20 -10.36 20.46 -47.52
CA ALA A 20 -11.09 19.88 -48.65
C ALA A 20 -12.39 20.62 -48.94
N THR A 21 -13.17 21.00 -47.92
CA THR A 21 -14.39 21.78 -48.10
C THR A 21 -14.13 23.23 -48.53
N LEU A 22 -13.02 23.84 -48.11
CA LEU A 22 -12.67 25.22 -48.46
C LEU A 22 -12.09 25.34 -49.87
N LEU A 23 -11.33 24.33 -50.32
CA LEU A 23 -10.73 24.28 -51.68
C LEU A 23 -11.71 23.79 -52.75
N GLY A 24 -12.85 23.20 -52.33
CA GLY A 24 -13.81 22.54 -53.20
C GLY A 24 -14.73 23.48 -53.97
N SER A 25 -14.22 24.56 -54.58
CA SER A 25 -15.08 25.45 -55.38
C SER A 25 -15.32 24.97 -56.80
N GLU A 26 -14.44 24.25 -57.52
CA GLU A 26 -14.75 23.89 -58.94
C GLU A 26 -14.24 22.56 -59.56
N ALA A 27 -13.46 21.65 -58.93
CA ALA A 27 -12.89 20.54 -59.75
C ALA A 27 -12.73 19.11 -59.17
N SER A 28 -12.99 18.78 -57.91
CA SER A 28 -13.12 17.34 -57.53
C SER A 28 -13.69 17.11 -56.12
N LEU A 29 -14.63 16.18 -56.01
CA LEU A 29 -15.09 15.65 -54.70
C LEU A 29 -14.05 14.75 -54.02
N PHE A 30 -12.91 14.51 -54.68
CA PHE A 30 -11.87 13.56 -54.27
C PHE A 30 -11.28 13.84 -52.88
N PRO A 31 -10.95 15.09 -52.49
CA PRO A 31 -10.45 15.38 -51.14
C PRO A 31 -11.47 15.07 -50.03
N LEU A 32 -12.76 15.20 -50.33
CA LEU A 32 -13.85 14.93 -49.40
C LEU A 32 -14.10 13.42 -49.26
N TRP A 33 -14.05 12.67 -50.37
CA TRP A 33 -14.10 11.21 -50.36
C TRP A 33 -12.91 10.56 -49.64
N THR A 34 -11.70 11.11 -49.81
CA THR A 34 -10.51 10.64 -49.08
C THR A 34 -10.60 10.92 -47.58
N ALA A 35 -11.09 12.10 -47.18
CA ALA A 35 -11.34 12.42 -45.78
C ALA A 35 -12.37 11.46 -45.15
N LEU A 36 -13.47 11.19 -45.87
CA LEU A 36 -14.50 10.25 -45.43
C LEU A 36 -13.95 8.82 -45.32
N ALA A 37 -13.16 8.36 -46.30
CA ALA A 37 -12.54 7.04 -46.28
C ALA A 37 -11.60 6.89 -45.07
N LEU A 38 -10.76 7.89 -44.77
CA LEU A 38 -9.89 7.89 -43.60
C LEU A 38 -10.69 7.85 -42.28
N LEU A 39 -11.81 8.58 -42.22
CA LEU A 39 -12.69 8.58 -41.05
C LEU A 39 -13.37 7.22 -40.85
N VAL A 40 -13.86 6.59 -41.91
CA VAL A 40 -14.45 5.24 -41.87
C VAL A 40 -13.41 4.21 -41.45
N LEU A 41 -12.19 4.27 -41.99
CA LEU A 41 -11.09 3.37 -41.58
C LEU A 41 -10.74 3.56 -40.10
N PHE A 42 -10.64 4.80 -39.62
CA PHE A 42 -10.41 5.09 -38.21
C PHE A 42 -11.51 4.54 -37.31
N GLY A 43 -12.78 4.75 -37.71
CA GLY A 43 -13.96 4.25 -37.00
C GLY A 43 -14.02 2.73 -37.00
N GLY A 44 -13.69 2.08 -38.12
CA GLY A 44 -13.61 0.62 -38.24
C GLY A 44 -12.50 0.03 -37.36
N GLN A 45 -11.33 0.65 -37.32
CA GLN A 45 -10.23 0.24 -36.43
C GLN A 45 -10.60 0.42 -34.96
N TRP A 46 -11.30 1.51 -34.62
CA TRP A 46 -11.84 1.70 -33.28
C TRP A 46 -12.83 0.60 -32.91
N LEU A 47 -13.78 0.28 -33.79
CA LEU A 47 -14.79 -0.76 -33.54
C LEU A 47 -14.13 -2.14 -33.38
N TYR A 48 -13.21 -2.49 -34.25
CA TYR A 48 -12.40 -3.72 -34.14
C TYR A 48 -11.67 -3.77 -32.79
N PHE A 49 -10.98 -2.69 -32.42
CA PHE A 49 -10.26 -2.61 -31.16
C PHE A 49 -11.19 -2.71 -29.94
N ALA A 50 -12.37 -2.10 -30.00
CA ALA A 50 -13.36 -2.17 -28.93
C ALA A 50 -13.89 -3.60 -28.73
N LEU A 51 -14.25 -4.29 -29.82
CA LEU A 51 -14.70 -5.69 -29.79
C LEU A 51 -13.59 -6.63 -29.29
N LEU A 52 -12.35 -6.39 -29.70
CA LEU A 52 -11.18 -7.13 -29.24
C LEU A 52 -10.97 -6.97 -27.73
N VAL A 53 -11.02 -5.73 -27.22
CA VAL A 53 -10.86 -5.45 -25.79
C VAL A 53 -11.96 -6.09 -24.96
N GLU A 54 -13.22 -5.98 -25.39
CA GLU A 54 -14.35 -6.59 -24.68
C GLU A 54 -14.23 -8.12 -24.67
N GLY A 55 -13.83 -8.71 -25.78
CA GLY A 55 -13.55 -10.15 -25.87
C GLY A 55 -12.38 -10.61 -24.99
N LEU A 56 -11.37 -9.77 -24.79
CA LEU A 56 -10.20 -10.07 -23.95
C LEU A 56 -10.49 -9.92 -22.46
N ARG A 57 -11.22 -8.87 -22.05
CA ARG A 57 -11.43 -8.51 -20.64
C ARG A 57 -11.99 -9.67 -19.80
N GLY A 58 -12.94 -10.43 -20.34
CA GLY A 58 -13.57 -11.57 -19.65
C GLY A 58 -12.88 -12.92 -19.83
N ARG A 59 -11.86 -13.02 -20.69
CA ARG A 59 -11.24 -14.29 -21.11
C ARG A 59 -9.74 -14.38 -20.87
N LEU A 60 -9.09 -13.28 -20.49
CA LEU A 60 -7.73 -13.30 -19.96
C LEU A 60 -7.73 -13.84 -18.53
N GLN A 61 -6.91 -14.84 -18.30
CA GLN A 61 -6.71 -15.43 -16.99
C GLN A 61 -5.28 -15.26 -16.54
N VAL A 62 -5.12 -15.11 -15.23
CA VAL A 62 -3.81 -14.99 -14.61
C VAL A 62 -3.76 -15.97 -13.44
N GLU A 63 -2.63 -16.66 -13.33
CA GLU A 63 -2.31 -17.49 -12.18
C GLU A 63 -0.95 -17.06 -11.61
N ARG A 64 -0.90 -16.81 -10.29
CA ARG A 64 0.33 -16.47 -9.56
C ARG A 64 0.74 -17.59 -8.62
N ARG A 65 2.02 -17.98 -8.71
CA ARG A 65 2.68 -18.89 -7.77
C ARG A 65 3.92 -18.22 -7.21
N LEU A 66 4.07 -18.27 -5.89
CA LEU A 66 5.24 -17.74 -5.19
C LEU A 66 6.18 -18.89 -4.84
N TRP A 67 7.45 -18.73 -5.16
CA TRP A 67 8.50 -19.70 -4.92
C TRP A 67 9.55 -19.12 -3.98
N GLN A 68 9.90 -19.85 -2.93
CA GLN A 68 10.99 -19.49 -2.02
C GLN A 68 11.74 -20.76 -1.64
N GLY A 69 13.07 -20.76 -1.77
CA GLY A 69 13.89 -21.97 -1.55
C GLY A 69 13.54 -23.14 -2.49
N GLY A 70 13.13 -22.83 -3.73
CA GLY A 70 12.84 -23.85 -4.76
C GLY A 70 11.49 -24.58 -4.60
N ARG A 71 10.62 -24.15 -3.67
CA ARG A 71 9.29 -24.75 -3.46
C ARG A 71 8.19 -23.68 -3.47
N PRO A 72 6.95 -24.03 -3.84
CA PRO A 72 5.83 -23.11 -3.75
C PRO A 72 5.49 -22.84 -2.28
N VAL A 73 5.35 -21.57 -1.91
CA VAL A 73 5.12 -21.15 -0.52
C VAL A 73 3.80 -20.41 -0.35
N LYS A 74 3.11 -20.70 0.77
CA LYS A 74 1.91 -19.96 1.22
C LYS A 74 2.25 -18.80 2.17
N THR A 75 3.45 -18.83 2.73
CA THR A 75 3.95 -17.88 3.73
C THR A 75 5.36 -17.49 3.33
N LEU A 76 5.66 -16.20 3.39
CA LEU A 76 6.96 -15.63 3.06
C LEU A 76 7.73 -15.33 4.34
N TRP A 77 9.05 -15.24 4.22
CA TRP A 77 9.95 -14.74 5.26
C TRP A 77 10.40 -13.32 4.93
N THR A 78 10.49 -12.43 5.92
CA THR A 78 11.06 -11.09 5.73
C THR A 78 12.51 -11.20 5.24
N GLN A 79 12.94 -10.25 4.42
CA GLN A 79 14.29 -10.11 3.88
C GLN A 79 14.81 -11.24 2.96
N ILE A 80 14.17 -12.40 2.91
CA ILE A 80 14.51 -13.47 1.96
C ILE A 80 13.84 -13.19 0.60
N PRO A 81 14.58 -13.14 -0.52
CA PRO A 81 13.99 -12.99 -1.84
C PRO A 81 13.08 -14.19 -2.18
N PHE A 82 11.99 -13.92 -2.88
CA PHE A 82 11.07 -14.91 -3.42
C PHE A 82 10.82 -14.63 -4.91
N THR A 83 10.68 -15.70 -5.68
CA THR A 83 10.38 -15.63 -7.11
C THR A 83 8.87 -15.64 -7.31
N VAL A 84 8.35 -14.66 -8.03
CA VAL A 84 6.97 -14.62 -8.50
C VAL A 84 6.94 -15.23 -9.89
N GLU A 85 6.11 -16.27 -10.06
CA GLU A 85 5.79 -16.85 -11.36
C GLU A 85 4.36 -16.48 -11.73
N LEU A 86 4.24 -15.68 -12.79
CA LEU A 86 3.00 -15.12 -13.30
C LEU A 86 2.67 -15.76 -14.64
N THR A 87 1.64 -16.60 -14.68
CA THR A 87 1.16 -17.20 -15.93
C THR A 87 -0.01 -16.39 -16.45
N VAL A 88 0.10 -15.83 -17.64
CA VAL A 88 -0.97 -15.09 -18.32
C VAL A 88 -1.47 -15.92 -19.50
N THR A 89 -2.75 -16.26 -19.48
CA THR A 89 -3.39 -17.13 -20.49
C THR A 89 -4.48 -16.37 -21.23
N ASN A 90 -4.42 -16.35 -22.57
CA ASN A 90 -5.48 -15.81 -23.42
C ASN A 90 -6.46 -16.91 -23.82
N ARG A 91 -7.62 -17.00 -23.17
CA ARG A 91 -8.69 -17.93 -23.57
C ARG A 91 -9.69 -17.32 -24.55
N SER A 92 -9.38 -16.16 -25.12
CA SER A 92 -10.22 -15.54 -26.14
C SER A 92 -9.86 -16.06 -27.53
N ARG A 93 -10.77 -15.83 -28.49
CA ARG A 93 -10.52 -16.04 -29.93
C ARG A 93 -9.73 -14.89 -30.58
N TRP A 94 -9.42 -13.84 -29.83
CA TRP A 94 -8.78 -12.63 -30.35
C TRP A 94 -7.29 -12.65 -30.05
N SER A 95 -6.48 -12.22 -31.03
CA SER A 95 -5.03 -12.11 -30.92
C SER A 95 -4.62 -10.63 -30.92
N PRO A 96 -4.43 -10.01 -29.74
CA PRO A 96 -3.98 -8.63 -29.65
C PRO A 96 -2.59 -8.44 -30.27
N ALA A 97 -2.40 -7.30 -30.95
CA ALA A 97 -1.11 -6.93 -31.51
C ALA A 97 -0.06 -6.69 -30.42
N PHE A 98 -0.47 -6.04 -29.32
CA PHE A 98 0.40 -5.69 -28.21
C PHE A 98 -0.37 -5.63 -26.88
N LEU A 99 0.16 -6.29 -25.85
CA LEU A 99 -0.31 -6.20 -24.47
C LEU A 99 0.87 -5.79 -23.58
N LEU A 100 0.70 -4.73 -22.79
CA LEU A 100 1.59 -4.42 -21.68
C LEU A 100 0.93 -4.90 -20.40
N VAL A 101 1.63 -5.78 -19.69
CA VAL A 101 1.17 -6.42 -18.46
C VAL A 101 2.04 -5.95 -17.31
N GLU A 102 1.42 -5.45 -16.24
CA GLU A 102 2.09 -5.02 -15.01
C GLU A 102 1.51 -5.75 -13.79
N ASP A 103 2.34 -6.42 -13.01
CA ASP A 103 1.92 -7.06 -11.77
C ASP A 103 1.99 -6.08 -10.58
N VAL A 104 0.86 -5.83 -9.92
CA VAL A 104 0.70 -4.73 -8.96
C VAL A 104 0.69 -5.26 -7.53
N PHE A 105 1.76 -4.96 -6.80
CA PHE A 105 1.88 -5.22 -5.37
C PHE A 105 1.60 -3.97 -4.53
N ALA A 106 1.03 -4.17 -3.34
CA ALA A 106 0.98 -3.15 -2.31
C ALA A 106 2.41 -2.80 -1.83
N PRO A 107 2.62 -1.61 -1.25
CA PRO A 107 3.88 -1.24 -0.63
C PRO A 107 4.34 -2.27 0.41
N GLY A 108 5.66 -2.43 0.59
CA GLY A 108 6.24 -3.40 1.52
C GLY A 108 7.02 -4.55 0.86
N THR A 109 7.09 -4.55 -0.47
CA THR A 109 8.01 -5.43 -1.23
C THR A 109 8.87 -4.63 -2.18
N GLU A 110 10.14 -5.02 -2.27
CA GLU A 110 11.10 -4.46 -3.21
C GLU A 110 11.32 -5.41 -4.38
N LEU A 111 11.59 -4.85 -5.57
CA LEU A 111 12.02 -5.62 -6.73
C LEU A 111 13.51 -5.89 -6.63
N CYS A 112 13.91 -7.15 -6.57
CA CYS A 112 15.33 -7.55 -6.48
C CYS A 112 15.90 -7.98 -7.83
N GLY A 113 15.06 -8.49 -8.73
CA GLY A 113 15.50 -8.97 -10.04
C GLY A 113 14.36 -9.09 -11.04
N GLY A 114 14.66 -8.85 -12.31
CA GLY A 114 13.68 -8.86 -13.40
C GLY A 114 12.91 -7.55 -13.55
N SER A 115 11.79 -7.61 -14.25
CA SER A 115 10.85 -6.50 -14.41
C SER A 115 9.52 -6.88 -13.76
N THR A 116 8.66 -5.91 -13.45
CA THR A 116 7.24 -6.13 -13.10
C THR A 116 6.32 -5.78 -14.26
N ARG A 117 6.89 -5.26 -15.35
CA ARG A 117 6.22 -4.78 -16.55
C ARG A 117 6.78 -5.46 -17.77
N TRP A 118 5.91 -6.05 -18.59
CA TRP A 118 6.30 -6.75 -19.81
C TRP A 118 5.39 -6.38 -20.97
N GLY A 119 5.99 -6.05 -22.11
CA GLY A 119 5.30 -6.07 -23.39
C GLY A 119 5.28 -7.50 -23.89
N ILE A 120 4.08 -8.08 -24.03
CA ILE A 120 3.88 -9.44 -24.54
C ILE A 120 2.96 -9.39 -25.76
N ARG A 121 3.17 -10.34 -26.67
CA ARG A 121 2.22 -10.69 -27.72
C ARG A 121 1.65 -12.05 -27.36
N LEU A 122 0.33 -12.15 -27.29
CA LEU A 122 -0.35 -13.33 -26.77
C LEU A 122 -1.46 -13.75 -27.73
N GLU A 123 -1.23 -14.80 -28.49
CA GLU A 123 -2.19 -15.32 -29.45
C GLU A 123 -3.36 -16.02 -28.76
N ALA A 124 -4.44 -16.25 -29.50
CA ALA A 124 -5.60 -16.98 -29.01
C ALA A 124 -5.19 -18.38 -28.50
N GLY A 125 -5.56 -18.72 -27.27
CA GLY A 125 -5.20 -19.97 -26.60
C GLY A 125 -3.80 -20.02 -26.01
N GLN A 126 -2.92 -19.05 -26.30
CA GLN A 126 -1.54 -19.05 -25.83
C GLN A 126 -1.44 -18.67 -24.34
N SER A 127 -0.42 -19.22 -23.67
CA SER A 127 -0.02 -18.81 -22.32
C SER A 127 1.44 -18.38 -22.31
N VAL A 128 1.75 -17.35 -21.54
CA VAL A 128 3.11 -16.86 -21.32
C VAL A 128 3.39 -16.84 -19.82
N VAL A 129 4.56 -17.37 -19.45
CA VAL A 129 5.04 -17.40 -18.05
C VAL A 129 6.08 -16.31 -17.87
N LEU A 130 5.82 -15.39 -16.93
CA LEU A 130 6.67 -14.28 -16.58
C LEU A 130 7.24 -14.52 -15.19
N ARG A 131 8.55 -14.42 -15.03
CA ARG A 131 9.25 -14.67 -13.77
C ARG A 131 10.06 -13.46 -13.34
N TYR A 132 9.97 -13.12 -12.07
CA TYR A 132 10.74 -12.03 -11.47
C TYR A 132 10.90 -12.25 -9.96
N GLN A 133 11.81 -11.53 -9.32
CA GLN A 133 12.15 -11.71 -7.91
C GLN A 133 11.83 -10.46 -7.09
N ARG A 134 11.11 -10.66 -5.99
CA ARG A 134 10.83 -9.62 -5.00
C ARG A 134 11.37 -10.03 -3.62
N ARG A 135 11.54 -9.06 -2.74
CA ARG A 135 11.83 -9.27 -1.32
C ARG A 135 10.78 -8.57 -0.47
N ALA A 136 10.27 -9.26 0.54
CA ALA A 136 9.38 -8.65 1.52
C ALA A 136 10.23 -7.88 2.55
N VAL A 137 10.09 -6.56 2.55
CA VAL A 137 10.80 -5.68 3.49
C VAL A 137 9.97 -5.47 4.75
N ALA A 138 8.65 -5.40 4.58
CA ALA A 138 7.72 -5.21 5.69
C ALA A 138 7.28 -6.54 6.29
N LEU A 139 7.27 -6.59 7.63
CA LEU A 139 6.67 -7.69 8.37
C LEU A 139 5.14 -7.63 8.30
N GLY A 140 4.50 -8.81 8.30
CA GLY A 140 3.07 -8.93 8.48
C GLY A 140 2.40 -9.54 7.26
N SER A 141 2.00 -8.73 6.29
CA SER A 141 1.39 -9.26 5.08
C SER A 141 1.74 -8.48 3.83
N VAL A 142 1.84 -9.21 2.72
CA VAL A 142 2.03 -8.65 1.39
C VAL A 142 0.77 -8.92 0.59
N ARG A 143 0.17 -7.84 0.07
CA ARG A 143 -1.00 -7.91 -0.81
C ARG A 143 -0.59 -7.63 -2.24
N CYS A 144 -1.07 -8.46 -3.16
CA CYS A 144 -1.06 -8.17 -4.59
C CYS A 144 -2.48 -7.86 -5.02
N GLU A 145 -2.68 -6.73 -5.68
CA GLU A 145 -4.00 -6.27 -6.13
C GLU A 145 -4.46 -6.99 -7.40
N GLY A 146 -3.50 -7.52 -8.17
CA GLY A 146 -3.72 -8.22 -9.42
C GLY A 146 -2.81 -7.67 -10.51
N VAL A 147 -3.26 -7.80 -11.76
CA VAL A 147 -2.45 -7.48 -12.93
C VAL A 147 -3.10 -6.39 -13.76
N GLN A 148 -2.41 -5.27 -13.92
CA GLN A 148 -2.84 -4.21 -14.81
C GLN A 148 -2.48 -4.60 -16.25
N VAL A 149 -3.48 -4.58 -17.13
CA VAL A 149 -3.30 -4.88 -18.55
C VAL A 149 -3.61 -3.64 -19.37
N ILE A 150 -2.70 -3.34 -20.30
CA ILE A 150 -2.84 -2.27 -21.27
C ILE A 150 -2.75 -2.89 -22.66
N ALA A 151 -3.88 -2.98 -23.35
CA ALA A 151 -3.91 -3.36 -24.76
C ALA A 151 -3.70 -2.14 -25.64
N ALA A 152 -2.93 -2.29 -26.72
CA ALA A 152 -2.83 -1.27 -27.76
C ALA A 152 -3.09 -1.89 -29.13
N ASP A 153 -3.65 -1.09 -30.04
CA ASP A 153 -3.71 -1.43 -31.45
C ASP A 153 -2.33 -1.35 -32.11
N GLY A 154 -2.15 -2.00 -33.26
CA GLY A 154 -0.85 -2.07 -33.93
C GLY A 154 -0.30 -0.71 -34.39
N GLN A 155 -1.16 0.28 -34.64
CA GLN A 155 -0.77 1.62 -35.05
C GLN A 155 -0.58 2.57 -33.85
N GLY A 156 -0.99 2.13 -32.66
CA GLY A 156 -0.93 2.91 -31.43
C GLY A 156 -1.91 4.09 -31.42
N PHE A 157 -3.03 4.03 -32.14
CA PHE A 157 -4.10 5.02 -32.07
C PHE A 157 -5.01 4.84 -30.85
N PHE A 158 -5.16 3.60 -30.38
CA PHE A 158 -6.07 3.19 -29.32
C PHE A 158 -5.35 2.31 -28.30
N GLN A 159 -5.34 2.72 -27.04
CA GLN A 159 -4.86 1.96 -25.89
C GLN A 159 -6.01 1.69 -24.91
N HIS A 160 -6.20 0.53 -24.28
CA HIS A 160 -7.19 0.38 -23.22
C HIS A 160 -6.55 -0.26 -22.00
N ARG A 161 -6.80 0.33 -20.83
CA ARG A 161 -6.26 -0.13 -19.56
C ARG A 161 -7.38 -0.67 -18.69
N TRP A 162 -7.18 -1.87 -18.16
CA TRP A 162 -8.05 -2.44 -17.14
C TRP A 162 -7.23 -3.24 -16.14
N MET A 163 -7.81 -3.53 -14.99
CA MET A 163 -7.20 -4.38 -13.97
C MET A 163 -7.79 -5.78 -14.02
N LEU A 164 -6.97 -6.81 -14.21
CA LEU A 164 -7.33 -8.20 -13.93
C LEU A 164 -7.25 -8.39 -12.41
N ARG A 165 -8.41 -8.28 -11.77
CA ARG A 165 -8.52 -8.32 -10.31
C ARG A 165 -8.39 -9.74 -9.81
N GLU A 166 -7.29 -10.00 -9.13
CA GLU A 166 -7.05 -11.28 -8.46
C GLU A 166 -6.34 -10.96 -7.13
N ALA A 167 -7.03 -10.22 -6.26
CA ALA A 167 -6.42 -9.79 -5.01
C ALA A 167 -6.04 -11.01 -4.16
N ARG A 168 -4.76 -11.17 -3.85
CA ARG A 168 -4.24 -12.23 -2.98
C ARG A 168 -3.33 -11.63 -1.92
N GLN A 169 -3.36 -12.22 -0.73
CA GLN A 169 -2.56 -11.78 0.40
C GLN A 169 -1.77 -12.97 0.95
N TRP A 170 -0.50 -12.73 1.23
CA TRP A 170 0.40 -13.71 1.85
C TRP A 170 0.91 -13.17 3.18
N TRP A 171 1.03 -14.07 4.16
CA TRP A 171 1.66 -13.75 5.43
C TRP A 171 3.17 -13.66 5.24
N VAL A 172 3.78 -12.64 5.82
CA VAL A 172 5.22 -12.47 5.91
C VAL A 172 5.62 -12.63 7.36
N LEU A 173 6.32 -13.72 7.66
CA LEU A 173 6.85 -14.02 8.98
C LEU A 173 8.22 -13.37 9.17
N PRO A 174 8.60 -13.03 10.42
CA PRO A 174 9.92 -12.54 10.72
C PRO A 174 10.96 -13.60 10.36
N LEU A 175 12.11 -13.15 9.84
CA LEU A 175 13.23 -14.01 9.47
C LEU A 175 13.56 -15.02 10.59
N LEU A 176 13.61 -16.32 10.24
CA LEU A 176 13.85 -17.43 11.16
C LEU A 176 15.35 -17.74 11.39
N THR A 177 16.25 -16.97 10.77
CA THR A 177 17.61 -17.44 10.44
C THR A 177 18.61 -16.30 10.23
N ASP A 178 19.90 -16.60 10.24
CA ASP A 178 20.93 -15.75 9.63
C ASP A 178 20.73 -15.64 8.10
N GLU A 179 21.47 -14.74 7.43
CA GLU A 179 21.32 -14.40 5.99
C GLU A 179 21.39 -15.62 5.04
N GLU A 180 21.87 -16.77 5.54
CA GLU A 180 22.03 -18.03 4.81
C GLU A 180 20.93 -19.07 5.11
N GLY A 181 19.91 -18.74 5.92
CA GLY A 181 18.84 -19.67 6.21
C GLY A 181 19.19 -20.77 7.22
N ARG A 182 20.23 -20.58 8.06
CA ARG A 182 20.54 -21.49 9.16
C ARG A 182 19.86 -20.98 10.42
N GLN A 183 19.32 -21.88 11.23
CA GLN A 183 18.99 -21.51 12.61
C GLN A 183 20.30 -21.00 13.20
N ARG A 184 20.28 -19.81 13.82
CA ARG A 184 21.37 -19.37 14.70
C ARG A 184 21.32 -20.28 15.93
N ALA A 185 21.64 -21.55 15.73
CA ALA A 185 22.00 -22.47 16.79
C ALA A 185 23.33 -21.91 17.29
N ILE A 186 23.24 -20.97 18.22
CA ILE A 186 24.31 -20.79 19.18
C ILE A 186 24.39 -22.17 19.82
N LYS A 187 25.31 -23.00 19.33
CA LYS A 187 25.68 -24.22 20.05
C LYS A 187 25.94 -23.74 21.47
N PRO A 188 25.28 -24.32 22.50
CA PRO A 188 25.66 -24.01 23.86
C PRO A 188 27.17 -24.22 23.90
N PHE A 189 27.90 -23.14 24.18
CA PHE A 189 29.32 -23.26 24.37
C PHE A 189 29.47 -24.18 25.58
N ASN A 190 29.99 -25.38 25.35
CA ASN A 190 30.56 -26.23 26.40
C ASN A 190 31.83 -25.54 26.94
N LEU A 191 31.72 -24.27 27.36
CA LEU A 191 32.76 -23.60 28.11
C LEU A 191 32.70 -24.22 29.50
N LEU A 192 33.71 -25.03 29.79
CA LEU A 192 34.08 -25.34 31.16
C LEU A 192 34.03 -24.02 31.93
N PRO A 193 33.24 -23.92 33.01
CA PRO A 193 33.23 -22.73 33.82
C PRO A 193 34.67 -22.45 34.28
N PRO A 194 35.16 -21.20 34.22
CA PRO A 194 36.45 -20.85 34.80
C PRO A 194 36.54 -21.33 36.26
N PRO A 195 37.72 -21.77 36.71
CA PRO A 195 37.90 -22.31 38.06
C PRO A 195 37.46 -21.28 39.12
N GLY A 196 36.66 -21.74 40.10
CA GLY A 196 36.15 -20.91 41.21
C GLY A 196 34.64 -20.59 41.20
N MET A 197 33.88 -21.00 40.18
CA MET A 197 32.42 -20.83 40.15
C MET A 197 31.69 -22.08 40.67
N HIS A 198 31.08 -21.98 41.85
CA HIS A 198 30.12 -22.97 42.34
C HIS A 198 28.73 -22.68 41.78
N ARG A 199 28.30 -23.46 40.76
CA ARG A 199 26.87 -23.53 40.41
C ARG A 199 26.15 -24.23 41.56
N TRP A 200 25.06 -23.66 42.06
CA TRP A 200 24.09 -24.40 42.87
C TRP A 200 23.32 -25.35 41.94
N ARG A 201 23.98 -26.43 41.52
CA ARG A 201 23.41 -27.43 40.61
C ARG A 201 22.51 -28.35 41.43
N ARG A 202 21.27 -28.52 40.99
CA ARG A 202 20.36 -29.52 41.58
C ARG A 202 20.38 -30.77 40.71
N PRO A 203 20.30 -31.97 41.31
CA PRO A 203 20.14 -33.20 40.55
C PRO A 203 18.78 -33.20 39.82
N GLY A 204 18.77 -33.68 38.57
CA GLY A 204 17.59 -33.71 37.72
C GLY A 204 17.81 -34.47 36.41
N THR A 205 16.91 -34.24 35.45
CA THR A 205 16.87 -34.96 34.16
C THR A 205 17.46 -34.19 32.98
N GLY A 206 18.38 -33.25 33.21
CA GLY A 206 19.04 -32.52 32.13
C GLY A 206 20.02 -33.40 31.34
N SER A 207 20.74 -32.79 30.40
CA SER A 207 21.71 -33.48 29.56
C SER A 207 23.16 -33.39 30.04
N GLU A 208 23.48 -32.46 30.94
CA GLU A 208 24.83 -32.31 31.49
C GLU A 208 25.03 -33.26 32.68
N LEU A 209 26.14 -34.00 32.68
CA LEU A 209 26.54 -34.81 33.82
C LEU A 209 26.85 -33.88 34.99
N LEU A 210 26.09 -34.01 36.07
CA LEU A 210 26.29 -33.27 37.31
C LEU A 210 27.38 -33.92 38.14
N ASP A 211 27.17 -35.20 38.49
CA ASP A 211 28.08 -35.96 39.34
C ASP A 211 27.96 -37.46 39.05
N LEU A 212 28.91 -38.22 39.57
CA LEU A 212 28.92 -39.67 39.60
C LEU A 212 28.76 -40.10 41.05
N ARG A 213 27.57 -40.60 41.39
CA ARG A 213 27.29 -41.11 42.73
C ARG A 213 27.13 -42.62 42.74
N ASP A 214 27.25 -43.21 43.93
CA ASP A 214 27.00 -44.62 44.12
C ASP A 214 25.55 -44.97 43.74
N TYR A 215 25.41 -46.13 43.09
CA TYR A 215 24.11 -46.66 42.70
C TYR A 215 23.28 -46.95 43.95
N GLN A 216 22.07 -46.38 44.01
CA GLN A 216 21.10 -46.71 45.04
C GLN A 216 20.01 -47.63 44.46
N PRO A 217 19.55 -48.63 45.22
CA PRO A 217 18.41 -49.47 44.80
C PRO A 217 17.21 -48.60 44.44
N GLY A 218 16.75 -48.70 43.18
CA GLY A 218 15.70 -47.85 42.61
C GLY A 218 16.18 -46.92 41.49
N ASP A 219 17.50 -46.71 41.37
CA ASP A 219 18.08 -45.99 40.23
C ASP A 219 17.88 -46.80 38.93
N PRO A 220 17.45 -46.15 37.82
CA PRO A 220 17.19 -46.86 36.58
C PRO A 220 18.51 -47.34 35.93
N PRO A 221 18.60 -48.60 35.44
CA PRO A 221 19.83 -49.19 34.91
C PRO A 221 20.48 -48.40 33.75
N LYS A 222 19.68 -47.66 32.99
CA LYS A 222 20.15 -46.78 31.89
C LYS A 222 21.05 -45.64 32.36
N MET A 223 21.00 -45.28 33.64
CA MET A 223 21.83 -44.22 34.22
C MET A 223 23.18 -44.76 34.73
N VAL A 224 23.42 -46.08 34.72
CA VAL A 224 24.68 -46.66 35.20
C VAL A 224 25.85 -46.27 34.29
N ALA A 225 26.91 -45.74 34.89
CA ALA A 225 28.17 -45.46 34.23
C ALA A 225 29.03 -46.74 34.15
N TRP A 226 28.68 -47.66 33.26
CA TRP A 226 29.32 -48.99 33.15
C TRP A 226 30.85 -48.95 33.11
N LYS A 227 31.44 -48.01 32.35
CA LYS A 227 32.90 -47.88 32.22
C LYS A 227 33.59 -47.43 33.51
N VAL A 228 32.96 -46.56 34.30
CA VAL A 228 33.52 -46.09 35.59
C VAL A 228 33.27 -47.15 36.66
N SER A 229 32.09 -47.79 36.63
CA SER A 229 31.72 -48.86 37.54
C SER A 229 32.67 -50.05 37.43
N ALA A 230 33.05 -50.44 36.20
CA ALA A 230 34.01 -51.51 35.95
C ALA A 230 35.43 -51.19 36.46
N ARG A 231 35.80 -49.90 36.57
CA ARG A 231 37.11 -49.47 37.08
C ARG A 231 37.17 -49.36 38.59
N ARG A 232 36.04 -49.07 39.23
CA ARG A 232 35.93 -48.93 40.69
C ARG A 232 35.38 -50.18 41.39
N GLU A 233 35.04 -51.21 40.63
CA GLU A 233 34.41 -52.46 41.11
C GLU A 233 33.12 -52.21 41.92
N GLN A 234 32.48 -51.06 41.71
CA GLN A 234 31.27 -50.61 42.41
C GLN A 234 30.31 -49.97 41.40
N LEU A 235 29.01 -50.21 41.53
CA LEU A 235 28.01 -49.64 40.62
C LEU A 235 27.87 -48.13 40.86
N ILE A 236 28.06 -47.35 39.80
CA ILE A 236 28.00 -45.88 39.82
C ILE A 236 26.89 -45.41 38.87
N THR A 237 26.02 -44.54 39.38
CA THR A 237 24.95 -43.90 38.63
C THR A 237 25.38 -42.50 38.18
N LYS A 238 25.07 -42.15 36.93
CA LYS A 238 25.18 -40.78 36.41
C LYS A 238 24.04 -39.95 36.96
N GLU A 239 24.38 -38.90 37.70
CA GLU A 239 23.44 -37.87 38.08
C GLU A 239 23.56 -36.72 37.08
N PHE A 240 22.43 -36.25 36.55
CA PHE A 240 22.40 -35.16 35.58
C PHE A 240 21.95 -33.87 36.25
N GLU A 241 22.39 -32.73 35.74
CA GLU A 241 21.97 -31.41 36.25
C GLU A 241 20.50 -31.16 35.86
N SER A 242 19.71 -30.55 36.74
CA SER A 242 18.35 -30.14 36.40
C SER A 242 18.35 -28.93 35.45
N ASP A 243 17.96 -29.11 34.20
CA ASP A 243 17.63 -27.99 33.30
C ASP A 243 16.28 -27.38 33.74
N VAL A 244 16.32 -26.32 34.55
CA VAL A 244 15.11 -25.53 34.85
C VAL A 244 14.94 -24.51 33.71
N PRO A 245 13.96 -24.68 32.81
CA PRO A 245 13.78 -23.75 31.70
C PRO A 245 13.38 -22.39 32.24
N VAL A 246 14.03 -21.34 31.76
CA VAL A 246 13.63 -19.97 32.09
C VAL A 246 12.33 -19.65 31.37
N ARG A 247 11.46 -18.90 32.03
CA ARG A 247 10.22 -18.38 31.44
C ARG A 247 10.45 -16.93 31.03
N CYS A 248 10.25 -16.67 29.73
CA CYS A 248 10.35 -15.34 29.15
C CYS A 248 8.99 -14.96 28.56
N LEU A 249 8.43 -13.82 28.99
CA LEU A 249 7.19 -13.29 28.45
C LEU A 249 7.46 -11.92 27.80
N LEU A 250 7.18 -11.85 26.50
CA LEU A 250 7.42 -10.68 25.66
C LEU A 250 6.12 -9.85 25.55
N PHE A 251 6.12 -8.62 26.04
CA PHE A 251 5.03 -7.65 25.81
C PHE A 251 5.38 -6.80 24.60
N VAL A 252 4.55 -6.77 23.56
CA VAL A 252 4.84 -6.05 22.31
C VAL A 252 3.75 -5.03 22.01
N ASP A 253 4.16 -3.77 21.84
CA ASP A 253 3.28 -2.62 21.57
C ASP A 253 2.76 -2.64 20.12
N GLY A 254 1.46 -2.81 19.99
CA GLY A 254 0.70 -2.78 18.75
C GLY A 254 -0.16 -1.53 18.54
N ALA A 255 0.06 -0.46 19.31
CA ALA A 255 -0.71 0.78 19.26
C ALA A 255 -0.63 1.49 17.90
N GLU A 256 -1.58 2.39 17.62
CA GLU A 256 -1.71 3.02 16.29
C GLU A 256 -0.49 3.86 15.88
N GLN A 257 0.09 4.62 16.81
CA GLN A 257 1.35 5.35 16.60
C GLN A 257 2.51 4.48 16.10
N MET A 258 2.56 3.21 16.48
CA MET A 258 3.62 2.27 16.09
C MET A 258 3.48 1.82 14.63
N ARG A 259 2.32 2.07 14.02
CA ARG A 259 1.97 1.66 12.65
C ARG A 259 2.20 2.78 11.63
N LEU A 260 2.70 3.92 12.08
CA LEU A 260 3.04 5.05 11.24
C LEU A 260 4.40 4.83 10.55
N GLY A 261 4.53 5.41 9.36
CA GLY A 261 5.75 5.36 8.55
C GLY A 261 5.65 4.40 7.36
N GLU A 262 6.77 4.32 6.64
CA GLU A 262 6.89 3.46 5.47
C GLU A 262 6.91 1.98 5.86
N ALA A 263 6.43 1.14 4.95
CA ALA A 263 6.45 -0.31 5.14
C ALA A 263 7.91 -0.80 5.19
N GLY A 264 8.29 -1.53 6.23
CA GLY A 264 9.67 -1.90 6.55
C GLY A 264 10.29 -1.07 7.69
N GLU A 265 9.82 0.16 7.92
CA GLU A 265 10.39 1.08 8.92
C GLU A 265 9.43 1.37 10.09
N ARG A 266 8.23 0.76 10.09
CA ARG A 266 7.23 0.99 11.12
C ARG A 266 7.74 0.52 12.47
N GLY A 267 7.44 1.29 13.52
CA GLY A 267 7.82 0.93 14.88
C GLY A 267 7.35 -0.46 15.28
N VAL A 268 6.11 -0.83 14.93
CA VAL A 268 5.52 -2.14 15.22
C VAL A 268 6.28 -3.27 14.52
N GLU A 269 6.77 -3.05 13.30
CA GLU A 269 7.51 -4.04 12.52
C GLU A 269 8.89 -4.26 13.17
N ARG A 270 9.60 -3.19 13.53
CA ARG A 270 10.89 -3.28 14.26
C ARG A 270 10.77 -3.97 15.62
N LEU A 271 9.73 -3.65 16.39
CA LEU A 271 9.47 -4.31 17.68
C LEU A 271 9.15 -5.79 17.50
N ALA A 272 8.34 -6.12 16.49
CA ALA A 272 7.99 -7.50 16.21
C ALA A 272 9.17 -8.32 15.66
N GLU A 273 10.05 -7.73 14.86
CA GLU A 273 11.32 -8.35 14.46
C GLU A 273 12.23 -8.61 15.66
N ALA A 274 12.41 -7.63 16.54
CA ALA A 274 13.16 -7.80 17.78
C ALA A 274 12.54 -8.92 18.65
N ALA A 275 11.23 -8.91 18.85
CA ALA A 275 10.52 -9.96 19.60
C ALA A 275 10.69 -11.34 18.95
N ALA A 276 10.70 -11.41 17.62
CA ALA A 276 10.95 -12.63 16.88
C ALA A 276 12.36 -13.18 17.12
N ILE A 277 13.38 -12.33 17.05
CA ILE A 277 14.77 -12.69 17.31
C ILE A 277 14.91 -13.21 18.75
N LEU A 278 14.33 -12.50 19.73
CA LEU A 278 14.37 -12.90 21.13
C LEU A 278 13.63 -14.22 21.39
N GLY A 279 12.44 -14.39 20.82
CA GLY A 279 11.66 -15.61 21.00
C GLY A 279 12.29 -16.83 20.35
N GLN A 280 12.94 -16.65 19.21
CA GLN A 280 13.74 -17.69 18.56
C GLN A 280 14.96 -18.07 19.39
N ALA A 281 15.68 -17.07 19.92
CA ALA A 281 16.85 -17.31 20.75
C ALA A 281 16.48 -18.04 22.07
N ALA A 282 15.40 -17.63 22.73
CA ALA A 282 14.87 -18.34 23.89
C ALA A 282 14.49 -19.79 23.54
N ALA A 283 13.79 -20.00 22.42
CA ALA A 283 13.41 -21.32 21.95
C ALA A 283 14.62 -22.21 21.59
N SER A 284 15.69 -21.65 21.00
CA SER A 284 16.91 -22.41 20.69
C SER A 284 17.64 -22.88 21.95
N HIS A 285 17.51 -22.13 23.04
CA HIS A 285 18.01 -22.53 24.36
C HIS A 285 17.02 -23.40 25.17
N ARG A 286 15.91 -23.85 24.56
CA ARG A 286 14.87 -24.67 25.21
C ARG A 286 14.11 -23.98 26.35
N ASP A 287 14.16 -22.66 26.42
CA ASP A 287 13.36 -21.86 27.35
C ASP A 287 11.89 -21.77 26.92
N LEU A 288 11.03 -21.41 27.87
CA LEU A 288 9.61 -21.19 27.61
C LEU A 288 9.41 -19.73 27.20
N VAL A 289 8.91 -19.49 25.99
CA VAL A 289 8.62 -18.14 25.49
C VAL A 289 7.12 -17.92 25.33
N GLY A 290 6.62 -16.82 25.90
CA GLY A 290 5.25 -16.33 25.69
C GLY A 290 5.23 -14.97 25.02
N LEU A 291 4.05 -14.57 24.53
CA LEU A 291 3.81 -13.28 23.88
C LEU A 291 2.56 -12.62 24.46
N VAL A 292 2.62 -11.32 24.68
CA VAL A 292 1.49 -10.46 25.00
C VAL A 292 1.50 -9.30 24.02
N CYS A 293 0.67 -9.35 22.99
CA CYS A 293 0.45 -8.22 22.11
C CYS A 293 -0.54 -7.28 22.80
N PHE A 294 -0.24 -5.99 22.92
CA PHE A 294 -1.15 -5.03 23.56
C PHE A 294 -1.33 -3.78 22.72
N ASP A 295 -2.51 -3.19 22.81
CA ASP A 295 -2.84 -1.85 22.34
C ASP A 295 -3.75 -1.17 23.37
N ALA A 296 -4.30 0.02 23.08
CA ALA A 296 -5.22 0.66 24.02
C ALA A 296 -6.56 -0.07 24.20
N ARG A 297 -6.93 -1.02 23.34
CA ARG A 297 -8.22 -1.73 23.41
C ARG A 297 -8.12 -3.03 24.19
N GLY A 298 -6.94 -3.60 24.33
CA GLY A 298 -6.75 -4.81 25.12
C GLY A 298 -5.46 -5.54 24.85
N VAL A 299 -5.46 -6.83 25.22
CA VAL A 299 -4.29 -7.72 25.11
C VAL A 299 -4.65 -9.04 24.46
N GLU A 300 -3.74 -9.54 23.63
CA GLU A 300 -3.77 -10.90 23.08
C GLU A 300 -2.61 -11.68 23.70
N VAL A 301 -2.91 -12.78 24.40
CA VAL A 301 -1.93 -13.53 25.18
C VAL A 301 -1.70 -14.90 24.56
N LEU A 302 -0.44 -15.20 24.29
CA LEU A 302 0.06 -16.51 23.94
C LEU A 302 0.92 -17.02 25.12
N PRO A 303 0.46 -18.01 25.89
CA PRO A 303 1.15 -18.45 27.12
C PRO A 303 2.53 -19.06 26.82
N PRO A 304 3.49 -19.01 27.77
CA PRO A 304 4.83 -19.54 27.55
C PRO A 304 4.85 -21.04 27.24
N ALA A 305 5.44 -21.40 26.09
CA ALA A 305 5.71 -22.78 25.71
C ALA A 305 6.98 -22.87 24.83
N ARG A 306 7.42 -24.09 24.51
CA ARG A 306 8.71 -24.36 23.84
C ARG A 306 8.65 -25.21 22.57
N THR A 307 7.46 -25.61 22.11
CA THR A 307 7.35 -26.51 20.95
C THR A 307 7.63 -25.76 19.65
N ARG A 308 8.06 -26.47 18.61
CA ARG A 308 8.25 -25.86 17.27
C ARG A 308 6.96 -25.24 16.73
N GLN A 309 5.83 -25.91 16.95
CA GLN A 309 4.50 -25.39 16.59
C GLN A 309 4.18 -24.11 17.36
N HIS A 310 4.57 -24.03 18.63
CA HIS A 310 4.42 -22.83 19.44
C HIS A 310 5.24 -21.67 18.89
N LEU A 311 6.50 -21.88 18.53
CA LEU A 311 7.33 -20.85 17.90
C LEU A 311 6.71 -20.34 16.59
N LEU A 312 6.15 -21.22 15.76
CA LEU A 312 5.44 -20.79 14.55
C LEU A 312 4.19 -19.95 14.87
N ARG A 313 3.40 -20.33 15.88
CA ARG A 313 2.25 -19.53 16.35
C ARG A 313 2.70 -18.17 16.89
N PHE A 314 3.78 -18.14 17.66
CA PHE A 314 4.40 -16.92 18.17
C PHE A 314 4.77 -15.96 17.03
N LEU A 315 5.47 -16.45 16.00
CA LEU A 315 5.83 -15.65 14.82
C LEU A 315 4.60 -15.22 14.01
N GLN A 316 3.56 -16.06 13.91
CA GLN A 316 2.31 -15.70 13.26
C GLN A 316 1.56 -14.59 14.01
N SER A 317 1.49 -14.63 15.35
CA SER A 317 0.87 -13.57 16.15
C SER A 317 1.60 -12.24 15.98
N LEU A 318 2.94 -12.25 15.92
CA LEU A 318 3.73 -11.05 15.60
C LEU A 318 3.42 -10.51 14.20
N ALA A 319 3.36 -11.38 13.18
CA ALA A 319 3.02 -10.98 11.82
C ALA A 319 1.57 -10.45 11.72
N GLN A 320 0.61 -11.06 12.40
CA GLN A 320 -0.78 -10.60 12.46
C GLN A 320 -0.89 -9.23 13.11
N MET A 321 -0.16 -9.02 14.21
CA MET A 321 -0.09 -7.72 14.87
C MET A 321 0.50 -6.67 13.94
N ALA A 322 1.61 -6.95 13.25
CA ALA A 322 2.25 -6.02 12.31
C ALA A 322 1.37 -5.71 11.07
N ALA A 323 0.59 -6.68 10.59
CA ALA A 323 -0.24 -6.53 9.40
C ALA A 323 -1.46 -5.58 9.58
N ARG A 324 -1.86 -5.25 10.82
CA ARG A 324 -3.00 -4.34 11.04
C ARG A 324 -2.63 -2.91 10.56
N PRO A 325 -3.40 -2.27 9.67
CA PRO A 325 -3.10 -0.93 9.19
C PRO A 325 -3.35 0.11 10.29
N ALA A 326 -2.63 1.24 10.24
CA ALA A 326 -2.95 2.40 11.06
C ALA A 326 -4.36 2.93 10.72
N ARG A 327 -5.10 3.44 11.72
CA ARG A 327 -6.33 4.18 11.42
C ARG A 327 -5.97 5.57 10.93
N SER A 328 -6.41 5.94 9.74
CA SER A 328 -6.22 7.31 9.25
C SER A 328 -7.21 8.22 10.00
N GLN A 329 -6.81 8.77 11.15
CA GLN A 329 -7.73 9.52 12.01
C GLN A 329 -7.82 11.02 11.65
N SER A 330 -6.80 11.58 10.99
CA SER A 330 -6.68 13.04 10.88
C SER A 330 -6.05 13.50 9.56
N ARG A 331 -6.85 13.46 8.49
CA ARG A 331 -6.53 14.14 7.23
C ARG A 331 -7.79 14.86 6.75
N THR A 332 -7.61 16.06 6.22
CA THR A 332 -8.68 16.85 5.63
C THR A 332 -9.37 16.02 4.53
N LEU A 333 -10.69 16.13 4.42
CA LEU A 333 -11.45 15.42 3.39
C LEU A 333 -10.87 15.63 1.98
N ALA A 334 -10.42 16.85 1.67
CA ALA A 334 -9.79 17.17 0.40
C ALA A 334 -8.53 16.35 0.11
N ASP A 335 -7.67 16.15 1.12
CA ASP A 335 -6.41 15.42 0.98
C ASP A 335 -6.65 13.92 0.80
N LEU A 336 -7.55 13.35 1.61
CA LEU A 336 -7.96 11.94 1.46
C LEU A 336 -8.60 11.70 0.10
N THR A 337 -9.49 12.60 -0.34
CA THR A 337 -10.14 12.50 -1.66
C THR A 337 -9.10 12.53 -2.78
N ARG A 338 -8.06 13.37 -2.68
CA ARG A 338 -6.97 13.42 -3.67
C ARG A 338 -6.15 12.14 -3.66
N GLN A 339 -5.72 11.69 -2.48
CA GLN A 339 -4.87 10.50 -2.32
C GLN A 339 -5.59 9.23 -2.80
N VAL A 340 -6.83 9.02 -2.34
CA VAL A 340 -7.67 7.90 -2.77
C VAL A 340 -7.99 8.04 -4.26
N GLY A 341 -8.30 9.23 -4.75
CA GLY A 341 -8.54 9.48 -6.17
C GLY A 341 -7.41 9.00 -7.07
N LEU A 342 -6.15 9.34 -6.74
CA LEU A 342 -4.98 8.90 -7.50
C LEU A 342 -4.79 7.38 -7.44
N ARG A 343 -4.91 6.79 -6.25
CA ARG A 343 -4.74 5.35 -6.05
C ARG A 343 -5.85 4.55 -6.74
N ALA A 344 -7.09 4.98 -6.60
CA ALA A 344 -8.24 4.34 -7.18
C ALA A 344 -8.21 4.46 -8.72
N GLN A 345 -7.76 5.58 -9.30
CA GLN A 345 -7.55 5.66 -10.76
C GLN A 345 -6.54 4.64 -11.28
N TYR A 346 -5.54 4.28 -10.46
CA TYR A 346 -4.55 3.28 -10.80
C TYR A 346 -5.05 1.84 -10.65
N LEU A 347 -5.79 1.55 -9.56
CA LEU A 347 -6.31 0.22 -9.25
C LEU A 347 -7.61 -0.12 -9.99
N TYR A 348 -8.42 0.89 -10.29
CA TYR A 348 -9.73 0.79 -10.91
C TYR A 348 -9.85 1.70 -12.14
N PRO A 349 -8.92 1.59 -13.11
CA PRO A 349 -8.91 2.43 -14.29
C PRO A 349 -10.20 2.27 -15.09
N GLU A 350 -10.78 1.06 -15.13
CA GLU A 350 -12.02 0.78 -15.84
C GLU A 350 -13.25 1.51 -15.28
N LEU A 351 -13.25 1.85 -13.99
CA LEU A 351 -14.37 2.51 -13.31
C LEU A 351 -14.19 4.03 -13.21
N LEU A 352 -12.96 4.48 -12.96
CA LEU A 352 -12.67 5.87 -12.60
C LEU A 352 -12.09 6.70 -13.73
N GLN A 353 -11.53 6.07 -14.75
CA GLN A 353 -11.22 6.84 -15.95
C GLN A 353 -12.56 7.33 -16.50
N PRO A 354 -12.77 8.66 -16.70
CA PRO A 354 -13.80 9.08 -17.63
C PRO A 354 -13.48 8.33 -18.91
N PRO A 355 -14.43 7.62 -19.56
CA PRO A 355 -14.11 6.69 -20.63
C PRO A 355 -13.11 7.38 -21.55
N CYS A 356 -11.83 7.01 -21.47
CA CYS A 356 -10.85 7.64 -22.33
C CYS A 356 -11.24 7.01 -23.68
N ASN A 357 -11.98 7.65 -24.58
CA ASN A 357 -12.89 7.02 -25.58
C ASN A 357 -14.39 7.17 -25.31
N GLY A 358 -14.82 8.15 -24.54
CA GLY A 358 -15.87 8.96 -25.14
C GLY A 358 -15.31 9.46 -26.48
N MET A 359 -16.07 9.39 -27.57
CA MET A 359 -15.69 10.10 -28.81
C MET A 359 -15.13 11.49 -28.44
N PRO A 360 -14.18 12.05 -29.18
CA PRO A 360 -13.76 13.46 -29.01
C PRO A 360 -14.98 14.39 -28.87
N LEU A 361 -16.05 14.05 -29.59
CA LEU A 361 -17.34 14.70 -29.56
C LEU A 361 -18.28 14.28 -28.41
N SER A 362 -18.09 13.15 -27.71
CA SER A 362 -18.98 12.73 -26.61
C SER A 362 -19.10 13.75 -25.48
N ARG A 363 -18.06 14.55 -25.21
CA ARG A 363 -18.11 15.65 -24.25
C ARG A 363 -18.93 16.83 -24.77
N LEU A 364 -19.05 16.93 -26.08
CA LEU A 364 -19.84 17.90 -26.80
C LEU A 364 -21.31 17.45 -26.98
N TRP A 365 -21.58 16.14 -26.92
CA TRP A 365 -22.92 15.53 -26.88
C TRP A 365 -23.44 15.25 -25.45
N ARG A 366 -22.60 15.34 -24.41
CA ARG A 366 -23.05 15.24 -23.00
C ARG A 366 -24.20 16.19 -22.64
N PRO A 367 -24.27 17.43 -23.16
CA PRO A 367 -25.43 18.30 -22.98
C PRO A 367 -26.73 17.73 -23.57
N LEU A 368 -26.68 17.05 -24.73
CA LEU A 368 -27.84 16.36 -25.34
C LEU A 368 -28.38 15.22 -24.48
N LEU A 369 -27.52 14.61 -23.66
CA LEU A 369 -27.87 13.49 -22.80
C LEU A 369 -28.07 13.91 -21.33
N ASP A 370 -27.92 15.21 -21.02
CA ASP A 370 -28.13 15.76 -19.68
C ASP A 370 -29.64 15.95 -19.42
N ARG A 371 -30.14 15.36 -18.34
CA ARG A 371 -31.59 15.25 -18.08
C ARG A 371 -32.29 16.61 -17.90
N ARG A 372 -31.55 17.68 -17.61
CA ARG A 372 -32.10 19.02 -17.36
C ARG A 372 -32.38 19.82 -18.64
N TRP A 373 -31.56 19.65 -19.68
CA TRP A 373 -31.61 20.47 -20.91
C TRP A 373 -31.43 19.66 -22.20
N GLY A 374 -31.19 18.35 -22.10
CA GLY A 374 -30.82 17.48 -23.21
C GLY A 374 -31.94 17.20 -24.21
N TRP A 375 -33.20 17.50 -23.88
CA TRP A 375 -34.33 17.44 -24.81
C TRP A 375 -34.43 18.69 -25.70
N LEU A 376 -33.98 19.85 -25.20
CA LEU A 376 -34.02 21.12 -25.91
C LEU A 376 -33.06 21.15 -27.11
N ILE A 377 -32.04 20.29 -27.08
CA ILE A 377 -30.96 20.27 -28.06
C ILE A 377 -31.23 19.38 -29.29
N PRO A 378 -31.76 18.14 -29.19
CA PRO A 378 -32.33 17.46 -30.34
C PRO A 378 -33.53 18.25 -30.87
N LEU A 379 -34.29 18.99 -30.04
CA LEU A 379 -35.29 19.93 -30.55
C LEU A 379 -34.66 21.04 -31.41
N ILE A 380 -33.55 21.68 -30.99
CA ILE A 380 -32.86 22.72 -31.77
C ILE A 380 -32.14 22.14 -33.00
N MET A 381 -31.52 20.95 -32.91
CA MET A 381 -30.86 20.31 -34.05
C MET A 381 -31.86 19.70 -35.02
N VAL A 382 -32.96 19.11 -34.55
CA VAL A 382 -34.07 18.67 -35.40
C VAL A 382 -34.80 19.87 -35.94
N ALA A 383 -34.96 20.98 -35.22
CA ALA A 383 -35.47 22.23 -35.77
C ALA A 383 -34.53 22.79 -36.85
N ASN A 384 -33.21 22.78 -36.64
CA ASN A 384 -32.22 23.23 -37.63
C ASN A 384 -32.09 22.28 -38.83
N LEU A 385 -32.23 20.98 -38.63
CA LEU A 385 -32.28 19.96 -39.68
C LEU A 385 -33.63 20.02 -40.44
N LEU A 386 -34.73 20.29 -39.74
CA LEU A 386 -36.04 20.60 -40.33
C LEU A 386 -36.00 21.93 -41.08
N LEU A 387 -35.29 22.95 -40.60
CA LEU A 387 -34.98 24.19 -41.32
C LEU A 387 -34.13 23.92 -42.58
N LEU A 388 -33.27 22.90 -42.53
CA LEU A 388 -32.47 22.39 -43.65
C LEU A 388 -33.24 21.40 -44.57
N ILE A 389 -34.42 20.95 -44.18
CA ILE A 389 -35.34 20.14 -45.00
C ILE A 389 -36.49 21.03 -45.55
N LEU A 390 -36.90 22.07 -44.83
CA LEU A 390 -37.84 23.16 -45.21
C LEU A 390 -37.12 24.30 -45.93
N VAL A 391 -36.10 23.96 -46.73
CA VAL A 391 -35.15 24.86 -47.38
C VAL A 391 -35.72 25.93 -48.31
N PRO A 392 -36.98 25.92 -48.80
CA PRO A 392 -37.54 27.10 -49.46
C PRO A 392 -37.79 28.26 -48.49
N ALA A 393 -38.36 28.00 -47.31
CA ALA A 393 -38.86 29.04 -46.40
C ALA A 393 -37.73 29.77 -45.66
N TRP A 394 -36.68 29.05 -45.25
CA TRP A 394 -35.51 29.62 -44.59
C TRP A 394 -34.61 30.40 -45.57
N ARG A 395 -34.40 29.87 -46.78
CA ARG A 395 -33.69 30.61 -47.84
C ARG A 395 -34.42 31.90 -48.16
N PHE A 396 -35.75 31.87 -48.20
CA PHE A 396 -36.58 33.05 -48.43
C PHE A 396 -36.43 34.09 -47.30
N THR A 397 -36.49 33.69 -46.02
CA THR A 397 -36.31 34.63 -44.90
C THR A 397 -34.90 35.22 -44.86
N CYS A 398 -33.85 34.43 -45.11
CA CYS A 398 -32.48 34.95 -45.19
C CYS A 398 -32.28 35.91 -46.39
N LEU A 399 -32.88 35.61 -47.55
CA LEU A 399 -32.85 36.47 -48.73
C LEU A 399 -33.62 37.78 -48.49
N GLU A 400 -34.79 37.73 -47.85
CA GLU A 400 -35.58 38.93 -47.51
C GLU A 400 -34.88 39.81 -46.47
N LEU A 401 -34.27 39.22 -45.44
CA LEU A 401 -33.48 39.98 -44.46
C LEU A 401 -32.24 40.61 -45.09
N ALA A 402 -31.53 39.87 -45.96
CA ALA A 402 -30.42 40.43 -46.72
C ALA A 402 -30.89 41.55 -47.67
N ALA A 403 -32.03 41.37 -48.36
CA ALA A 403 -32.61 42.39 -49.24
C ALA A 403 -33.10 43.62 -48.46
N ALA A 404 -33.69 43.45 -47.27
CA ALA A 404 -34.12 44.55 -46.40
C ALA A 404 -32.92 45.35 -45.87
N PHE A 405 -31.85 44.66 -45.44
CA PHE A 405 -30.62 45.31 -45.01
C PHE A 405 -29.93 46.05 -46.14
N THR A 406 -29.88 45.44 -47.32
CA THR A 406 -29.30 46.10 -48.50
C THR A 406 -30.14 47.33 -48.87
N ARG A 407 -31.48 47.23 -48.88
CA ARG A 407 -32.42 48.37 -49.06
C ARG A 407 -32.18 49.51 -48.06
N TRP A 408 -31.95 49.18 -46.79
CA TRP A 408 -31.61 50.17 -45.77
C TRP A 408 -30.25 50.82 -46.06
N TYR A 409 -29.21 50.03 -46.34
CA TYR A 409 -27.87 50.51 -46.70
C TYR A 409 -27.90 51.46 -47.90
N PHE A 410 -28.65 51.11 -48.95
CA PHE A 410 -28.89 51.95 -50.13
C PHE A 410 -29.47 53.32 -49.77
N ARG A 411 -30.41 53.35 -48.81
CA ARG A 411 -31.07 54.59 -48.37
C ARG A 411 -30.14 55.48 -47.56
N SER A 412 -29.21 54.87 -46.82
CA SER A 412 -28.28 55.58 -45.92
C SER A 412 -27.02 56.08 -46.63
N PHE A 413 -26.62 55.50 -47.76
CA PHE A 413 -25.41 55.89 -48.51
C PHE A 413 -25.69 56.13 -50.01
N PRO A 414 -26.41 57.21 -50.35
CA PRO A 414 -26.67 57.56 -51.75
C PRO A 414 -25.37 58.02 -52.43
N GLY A 415 -24.84 57.21 -53.36
CA GLY A 415 -23.65 57.55 -54.17
C GLY A 415 -22.62 56.45 -54.37
N SER A 416 -22.76 55.28 -53.74
CA SER A 416 -21.81 54.17 -53.93
C SER A 416 -22.02 53.42 -55.26
N HIS A 417 -20.93 52.87 -55.80
CA HIS A 417 -20.93 52.13 -57.06
C HIS A 417 -21.69 50.79 -56.99
N TRP A 418 -22.20 50.30 -58.12
CA TRP A 418 -22.95 49.04 -58.22
C TRP A 418 -22.19 47.80 -57.71
N THR A 419 -20.86 47.82 -57.78
CA THR A 419 -20.00 46.74 -57.29
C THR A 419 -19.98 46.65 -55.77
N THR A 420 -19.93 47.79 -55.05
CA THR A 420 -20.05 47.81 -53.59
C THR A 420 -21.42 47.31 -53.14
N HIS A 421 -22.46 47.60 -53.92
CA HIS A 421 -23.82 47.13 -53.67
C HIS A 421 -23.96 45.61 -53.77
N LEU A 422 -23.39 45.01 -54.81
CA LEU A 422 -23.39 43.56 -55.00
C LEU A 422 -22.60 42.85 -53.88
N VAL A 423 -21.45 43.42 -53.50
CA VAL A 423 -20.62 42.89 -52.41
C VAL A 423 -21.37 42.94 -51.08
N VAL A 424 -22.03 44.05 -50.74
CA VAL A 424 -22.81 44.18 -49.49
C VAL A 424 -23.98 43.19 -49.47
N PHE A 425 -24.70 43.01 -50.58
CA PHE A 425 -25.78 42.02 -50.66
C PHE A 425 -25.27 40.58 -50.45
N LEU A 426 -24.20 40.19 -51.14
CA LEU A 426 -23.60 38.86 -51.00
C LEU A 426 -23.07 38.61 -49.59
N LEU A 427 -22.44 39.62 -48.96
CA LEU A 427 -21.98 39.55 -47.58
C LEU A 427 -23.16 39.41 -46.59
N SER A 428 -24.27 40.09 -46.86
CA SER A 428 -25.48 40.03 -46.04
C SER A 428 -26.14 38.65 -46.08
N VAL A 429 -26.20 38.03 -47.26
CA VAL A 429 -26.69 36.65 -47.45
C VAL A 429 -25.75 35.65 -46.77
N LEU A 430 -24.44 35.85 -46.89
CA LEU A 430 -23.43 35.01 -46.25
C LEU A 430 -23.54 35.07 -44.71
N VAL A 431 -23.62 36.27 -44.14
CA VAL A 431 -23.75 36.49 -42.69
C VAL A 431 -25.08 35.96 -42.17
N SER A 432 -26.19 36.12 -42.90
CA SER A 432 -27.51 35.65 -42.47
C SER A 432 -27.66 34.13 -42.53
N SER A 433 -26.93 33.46 -43.44
CA SER A 433 -26.94 31.99 -43.56
C SER A 433 -25.94 31.30 -42.63
N LEU A 434 -24.76 31.90 -42.39
CA LEU A 434 -23.72 31.33 -41.51
C LEU A 434 -23.80 31.82 -40.06
N GLY A 435 -24.38 32.99 -39.80
CA GLY A 435 -24.44 33.61 -38.47
C GLY A 435 -25.06 32.72 -37.38
N PRO A 436 -26.22 32.07 -37.62
CA PRO A 436 -26.81 31.14 -36.66
C PRO A 436 -25.92 29.91 -36.39
N PHE A 437 -25.22 29.41 -37.41
CA PHE A 437 -24.26 28.32 -37.27
C PHE A 437 -23.03 28.73 -36.46
N VAL A 438 -22.50 29.93 -36.71
CA VAL A 438 -21.37 30.49 -35.95
C VAL A 438 -21.80 30.78 -34.52
N PHE A 439 -22.99 31.32 -34.28
CA PHE A 439 -23.52 31.58 -32.94
C PHE A 439 -23.75 30.29 -32.16
N ALA A 440 -24.40 29.28 -32.76
CA ALA A 440 -24.58 27.97 -32.14
C ALA A 440 -23.23 27.30 -31.84
N SER A 441 -22.27 27.36 -32.77
CA SER A 441 -20.93 26.81 -32.59
C SER A 441 -20.13 27.57 -31.52
N THR A 442 -20.26 28.89 -31.44
CA THR A 442 -19.58 29.75 -30.46
C THR A 442 -20.18 29.60 -29.08
N PHE A 443 -21.52 29.56 -28.96
CA PHE A 443 -22.22 29.25 -27.72
C PHE A 443 -21.86 27.86 -27.21
N TRP A 444 -21.76 26.87 -28.12
CA TRP A 444 -21.32 25.52 -27.79
C TRP A 444 -19.85 25.45 -27.38
N LEU A 445 -18.97 26.23 -28.02
CA LEU A 445 -17.56 26.33 -27.68
C LEU A 445 -17.38 27.03 -26.32
N LEU A 446 -18.18 28.07 -26.03
CA LEU A 446 -18.23 28.76 -24.73
C LEU A 446 -18.80 27.88 -23.62
N TYR A 447 -19.90 27.16 -23.86
CA TYR A 447 -20.51 26.27 -22.88
C TYR A 447 -19.66 25.01 -22.63
N GLY A 448 -19.05 24.46 -23.68
CA GLY A 448 -18.08 23.37 -23.60
C GLY A 448 -16.78 23.78 -22.92
N SER A 449 -16.34 25.03 -23.09
CA SER A 449 -15.16 25.59 -22.41
C SER A 449 -15.43 26.11 -21.00
N TYR A 450 -16.68 26.36 -20.62
CA TYR A 450 -17.06 26.64 -19.23
C TYR A 450 -16.63 25.51 -18.28
N ASP A 451 -16.60 24.26 -18.77
CA ASP A 451 -16.13 23.08 -18.03
C ASP A 451 -14.59 23.05 -17.86
N LEU A 452 -13.84 23.81 -18.67
CA LEU A 452 -12.39 24.01 -18.50
C LEU A 452 -12.07 24.97 -17.34
N LEU A 453 -12.96 25.93 -17.03
CA LEU A 453 -12.73 27.02 -16.08
C LEU A 453 -13.27 26.76 -14.65
N GLY A 454 -14.19 25.80 -14.46
CA GLY A 454 -14.82 25.55 -13.15
C GLY A 454 -14.10 24.55 -12.23
N SER A 455 -13.45 25.03 -11.16
CA SER A 455 -12.83 24.17 -10.12
C SER A 455 -13.85 23.42 -9.23
N GLY A 456 -15.08 23.94 -9.08
CA GLY A 456 -16.16 23.37 -8.26
C GLY A 456 -16.74 22.06 -8.81
N ARG A 457 -17.08 22.00 -10.11
CA ARG A 457 -17.60 20.79 -10.75
C ARG A 457 -16.61 19.63 -10.71
N ARG A 458 -15.31 19.89 -10.85
CA ARG A 458 -14.26 18.85 -10.75
C ARG A 458 -14.27 18.15 -9.40
N ARG A 459 -14.53 18.88 -8.31
CA ARG A 459 -14.65 18.30 -6.96
C ARG A 459 -15.89 17.41 -6.83
N VAL A 460 -17.05 17.90 -7.28
CA VAL A 460 -18.32 17.13 -7.27
C VAL A 460 -18.23 15.87 -8.13
N THR A 461 -17.67 15.96 -9.34
CA THR A 461 -17.48 14.82 -10.23
C THR A 461 -16.54 13.78 -9.62
N ARG A 462 -15.42 14.20 -9.04
CA ARG A 462 -14.50 13.28 -8.35
C ARG A 462 -15.15 12.61 -7.14
N ARG A 463 -15.89 13.37 -6.32
CA ARG A 463 -16.65 12.80 -5.20
C ARG A 463 -17.65 11.77 -5.69
N LYS A 464 -18.43 12.07 -6.74
CA LYS A 464 -19.40 11.14 -7.31
C LYS A 464 -18.77 9.87 -7.86
N GLN A 465 -17.64 10.00 -8.57
CA GLN A 465 -16.88 8.86 -9.08
C GLN A 465 -16.37 7.97 -7.95
N LEU A 466 -15.80 8.57 -6.90
CA LEU A 466 -15.32 7.84 -5.73
C LEU A 466 -16.47 7.23 -4.93
N ALA A 467 -17.57 7.95 -4.72
CA ALA A 467 -18.76 7.44 -4.06
C ALA A 467 -19.33 6.22 -4.78
N ALA A 468 -19.44 6.28 -6.12
CA ALA A 468 -19.87 5.15 -6.94
C ALA A 468 -18.91 3.95 -6.83
N LEU A 469 -17.60 4.20 -6.85
CA LEU A 469 -16.60 3.16 -6.69
C LEU A 469 -16.67 2.49 -5.31
N LEU A 470 -16.74 3.28 -4.25
CA LEU A 470 -16.81 2.79 -2.88
C LEU A 470 -18.11 2.01 -2.66
N ALA A 471 -19.23 2.50 -3.19
CA ALA A 471 -20.51 1.80 -3.17
C ALA A 471 -20.44 0.45 -3.87
N PHE A 472 -19.83 0.41 -5.07
CA PHE A 472 -19.61 -0.81 -5.85
C PHE A 472 -18.73 -1.83 -5.10
N GLN A 473 -17.62 -1.37 -4.50
CA GLN A 473 -16.72 -2.24 -3.73
C GLN A 473 -17.40 -2.84 -2.48
N GLN A 474 -18.31 -2.10 -1.86
CA GLN A 474 -19.05 -2.55 -0.68
C GLN A 474 -20.31 -3.36 -1.02
N GLY A 475 -20.68 -3.49 -2.30
CA GLY A 475 -21.94 -4.13 -2.71
C GLY A 475 -23.19 -3.38 -2.23
N THR A 476 -23.03 -2.13 -1.79
CA THR A 476 -24.14 -1.28 -1.35
C THR A 476 -24.72 -0.62 -2.59
N GLY A 477 -26.00 -0.83 -2.88
CA GLY A 477 -26.68 -0.33 -4.07
C GLY A 477 -26.66 1.21 -4.24
N PRO A 478 -27.39 1.76 -5.21
CA PRO A 478 -27.28 3.17 -5.60
C PRO A 478 -27.58 4.19 -4.48
N ALA A 479 -28.37 3.83 -3.47
CA ALA A 479 -28.66 4.69 -2.32
C ALA A 479 -27.42 5.09 -1.51
N SER A 480 -26.40 4.23 -1.45
CA SER A 480 -25.16 4.58 -0.74
C SER A 480 -24.35 5.64 -1.47
N ILE A 481 -24.49 5.76 -2.80
CA ILE A 481 -23.85 6.82 -3.58
C ILE A 481 -24.40 8.18 -3.15
N GLU A 482 -25.72 8.29 -2.99
CA GLU A 482 -26.39 9.51 -2.55
C GLU A 482 -25.96 9.87 -1.13
N ARG A 483 -25.94 8.90 -0.22
CA ARG A 483 -25.43 9.09 1.15
C ARG A 483 -23.98 9.61 1.16
N LEU A 484 -23.07 8.97 0.42
CA LEU A 484 -21.66 9.38 0.34
C LEU A 484 -21.47 10.75 -0.34
N MET A 485 -22.42 11.17 -1.19
CA MET A 485 -22.40 12.48 -1.82
C MET A 485 -22.78 13.62 -0.87
N HIS A 486 -23.64 13.36 0.12
CA HIS A 486 -24.18 14.37 1.03
C HIS A 486 -23.63 14.30 2.46
N GLU A 487 -23.25 13.11 2.96
CA GLU A 487 -22.68 12.93 4.29
C GLU A 487 -21.15 12.85 4.24
N ASP A 488 -20.49 13.88 4.76
CA ASP A 488 -19.02 13.98 4.79
C ASP A 488 -18.39 12.90 5.69
N GLU A 489 -18.98 12.61 6.85
CA GLU A 489 -18.48 11.58 7.77
C GLU A 489 -18.55 10.17 7.18
N ALA A 490 -19.66 9.84 6.51
CA ALA A 490 -19.80 8.55 5.82
C ALA A 490 -18.77 8.42 4.70
N PHE A 491 -18.55 9.49 3.93
CA PHE A 491 -17.56 9.51 2.86
C PHE A 491 -16.13 9.41 3.38
N LEU A 492 -15.78 10.15 4.43
CA LEU A 492 -14.49 10.05 5.12
C LEU A 492 -14.23 8.63 5.61
N THR A 493 -15.21 8.02 6.28
CA THR A 493 -15.10 6.65 6.77
C THR A 493 -14.84 5.66 5.63
N ALA A 494 -15.56 5.80 4.51
CA ALA A 494 -15.37 4.97 3.33
C ALA A 494 -13.99 5.16 2.68
N LEU A 495 -13.49 6.40 2.58
CA LEU A 495 -12.14 6.69 2.07
C LEU A 495 -11.04 6.10 2.96
N ARG A 496 -11.19 6.20 4.28
CA ARG A 496 -10.24 5.61 5.25
C ARG A 496 -10.20 4.10 5.12
N ARG A 497 -11.37 3.46 5.04
CA ARG A 497 -11.49 2.02 4.82
C ARG A 497 -10.82 1.58 3.52
N PHE A 498 -11.00 2.34 2.43
CA PHE A 498 -10.33 2.08 1.17
C PHE A 498 -8.80 2.06 1.31
N LEU A 499 -8.22 3.07 1.97
CA LEU A 499 -6.77 3.13 2.18
C LEU A 499 -6.26 1.96 3.02
N GLN A 500 -7.03 1.54 4.03
CA GLN A 500 -6.73 0.40 4.89
C GLN A 500 -6.77 -0.93 4.11
N GLU A 501 -7.81 -1.17 3.32
CA GLU A 501 -7.98 -2.39 2.52
C GLU A 501 -6.84 -2.55 1.49
N HIS A 502 -6.35 -1.43 0.95
CA HIS A 502 -5.24 -1.38 -0.01
C HIS A 502 -3.86 -1.17 0.63
N GLN A 503 -3.75 -1.30 1.96
CA GLN A 503 -2.51 -1.24 2.73
C GLN A 503 -1.64 0.00 2.43
N VAL A 504 -2.28 1.15 2.17
CA VAL A 504 -1.55 2.39 1.89
C VAL A 504 -0.91 2.90 3.19
N PRO A 505 0.43 3.10 3.23
CA PRO A 505 1.09 3.54 4.45
C PRO A 505 0.62 4.94 4.85
N VAL A 506 0.40 5.11 6.16
CA VAL A 506 0.15 6.43 6.76
C VAL A 506 1.51 6.99 7.19
N ILE A 507 2.08 7.83 6.34
CA ILE A 507 3.32 8.54 6.63
C ILE A 507 2.93 9.84 7.35
N VAL A 508 3.39 9.97 8.60
CA VAL A 508 3.35 11.19 9.41
C VAL A 508 4.79 11.59 9.65
N PRO A 509 5.23 12.78 9.23
CA PRO A 509 6.61 13.23 9.45
C PRO A 509 6.99 13.13 10.94
N TRP A 510 8.22 12.72 11.21
CA TRP A 510 8.66 12.53 12.60
C TRP A 510 8.54 13.81 13.45
N TYR A 511 8.79 14.97 12.83
CA TYR A 511 8.84 16.27 13.50
C TYR A 511 7.47 16.97 13.60
N ASP A 512 6.41 16.39 13.03
CA ASP A 512 5.04 16.92 13.15
C ASP A 512 4.38 16.44 14.44
N LEU A 513 4.85 17.00 15.57
CA LEU A 513 4.41 16.61 16.92
C LEU A 513 2.88 16.69 17.10
N PRO A 514 2.17 17.74 16.64
CA PRO A 514 0.71 17.81 16.75
C PRO A 514 0.02 16.64 16.05
N GLN A 515 0.44 16.30 14.82
CA GLN A 515 -0.14 15.18 14.10
C GLN A 515 0.19 13.84 14.77
N GLN A 516 1.38 13.69 15.34
CA GLN A 516 1.76 12.48 16.08
C GLN A 516 0.97 12.29 17.38
N GLN A 517 0.70 13.38 18.11
CA GLN A 517 -0.09 13.33 19.36
C GLN A 517 -1.50 12.78 19.13
N GLN A 518 -2.07 12.98 17.94
CA GLN A 518 -3.39 12.44 17.59
C GLN A 518 -3.44 10.92 17.50
N TYR A 519 -2.30 10.25 17.34
CA TYR A 519 -2.19 8.78 17.35
C TYR A 519 -1.75 8.23 18.70
N GLN A 520 -1.54 9.10 19.70
CA GLN A 520 -1.22 8.67 21.05
C GLN A 520 -2.46 8.12 21.74
N GLU A 521 -2.28 6.99 22.40
CA GLU A 521 -3.32 6.31 23.14
C GLU A 521 -2.86 6.22 24.60
N PRO A 522 -3.19 7.21 25.47
CA PRO A 522 -2.69 7.26 26.84
C PRO A 522 -3.13 6.06 27.69
N GLU A 523 -4.30 5.48 27.39
CA GLU A 523 -4.83 4.28 28.04
C GLU A 523 -3.91 3.05 27.87
N LYS A 524 -3.05 3.02 26.84
CA LYS A 524 -2.15 1.90 26.58
C LYS A 524 -1.23 1.58 27.77
N ILE A 525 -0.82 2.60 28.53
CA ILE A 525 0.10 2.42 29.67
C ILE A 525 -0.62 1.68 30.80
N THR A 526 -1.89 2.00 31.02
CA THR A 526 -2.75 1.32 32.00
C THR A 526 -3.00 -0.13 31.57
N VAL A 527 -3.30 -0.38 30.30
CA VAL A 527 -3.49 -1.74 29.76
C VAL A 527 -2.22 -2.58 29.93
N LEU A 528 -1.05 -2.03 29.56
CA LEU A 528 0.24 -2.69 29.75
C LEU A 528 0.52 -3.01 31.22
N ALA A 529 0.29 -2.04 32.12
CA ALA A 529 0.52 -2.23 33.55
C ALA A 529 -0.39 -3.33 34.13
N GLN A 530 -1.68 -3.36 33.75
CA GLN A 530 -2.61 -4.41 34.15
C GLN A 530 -2.20 -5.78 33.60
N ALA A 531 -1.75 -5.83 32.34
CA ALA A 531 -1.28 -7.07 31.72
C ALA A 531 -0.04 -7.61 32.42
N LEU A 532 0.92 -6.75 32.78
CA LEU A 532 2.09 -7.11 33.56
C LEU A 532 1.72 -7.63 34.95
N LEU A 533 0.82 -6.94 35.66
CA LEU A 533 0.34 -7.39 36.98
C LEU A 533 -0.38 -8.74 36.91
N ARG A 534 -1.20 -8.99 35.88
CA ARG A 534 -1.85 -10.29 35.66
C ARG A 534 -0.82 -11.38 35.40
N ALA A 535 0.19 -11.11 34.58
CA ALA A 535 1.28 -12.05 34.33
C ALA A 535 2.05 -12.37 35.62
N VAL A 536 2.45 -11.35 36.37
CA VAL A 536 3.14 -11.49 37.67
C VAL A 536 2.29 -12.25 38.70
N GLY A 537 0.96 -12.09 38.66
CA GLY A 537 0.03 -12.83 39.51
C GLY A 537 0.00 -14.33 39.21
N GLN A 538 0.17 -14.73 37.94
CA GLN A 538 0.15 -16.12 37.47
C GLN A 538 1.55 -16.75 37.33
N ALA A 539 2.60 -15.95 37.52
CA ALA A 539 3.96 -16.34 37.28
C ALA A 539 4.53 -17.29 38.32
N ARG A 540 5.51 -18.08 37.89
CA ARG A 540 6.38 -18.86 38.77
C ARG A 540 7.58 -18.03 39.21
N ASP A 541 8.41 -18.56 40.11
CA ASP A 541 9.59 -17.82 40.57
C ASP A 541 10.55 -17.49 39.42
N ASN A 542 11.11 -16.27 39.47
CA ASN A 542 12.25 -15.84 38.66
C ASN A 542 12.02 -15.78 37.13
N GLU A 543 10.84 -15.36 36.67
CA GLU A 543 10.57 -15.11 35.24
C GLU A 543 11.21 -13.81 34.70
N LEU A 544 11.43 -13.77 33.38
CA LEU A 544 11.85 -12.59 32.63
C LEU A 544 10.67 -11.97 31.89
N TYR A 545 10.38 -10.70 32.17
CA TYR A 545 9.45 -9.88 31.41
C TYR A 545 10.22 -8.92 30.53
N VAL A 546 9.98 -8.99 29.22
CA VAL A 546 10.59 -8.09 28.24
C VAL A 546 9.48 -7.24 27.61
N ILE A 547 9.53 -5.94 27.82
CA ILE A 547 8.54 -4.97 27.33
C ILE A 547 9.14 -4.26 26.11
N LEU A 548 8.64 -4.60 24.94
CA LEU A 548 8.95 -3.97 23.66
C LEU A 548 7.89 -2.91 23.35
N ALA A 549 8.18 -1.65 23.65
CA ALA A 549 7.19 -0.57 23.54
C ALA A 549 7.82 0.83 23.38
N ASP A 550 7.14 1.72 22.66
CA ASP A 550 7.49 3.16 22.67
C ASP A 550 6.89 3.81 23.93
N LEU A 551 7.68 3.81 25.00
CA LEU A 551 7.34 4.46 26.27
C LEU A 551 7.91 5.88 26.40
N ALA A 552 8.86 6.26 25.53
CA ALA A 552 9.53 7.56 25.63
C ALA A 552 8.52 8.70 25.48
N ARG A 553 7.54 8.52 24.59
CA ARG A 553 6.45 9.49 24.36
C ARG A 553 5.47 9.66 25.52
N TYR A 554 5.55 8.79 26.53
CA TYR A 554 4.62 8.75 27.67
C TYR A 554 5.32 9.00 29.01
N SER A 555 6.50 9.62 29.03
CA SER A 555 7.31 9.84 30.24
C SER A 555 6.55 10.51 31.40
N GLY A 556 5.51 11.30 31.12
CA GLY A 556 4.65 11.92 32.13
C GLY A 556 3.57 11.01 32.74
N ALA A 557 3.25 9.87 32.11
CA ALA A 557 2.13 9.01 32.47
C ALA A 557 2.54 7.57 32.86
N LEU A 558 3.83 7.35 33.17
CA LEU A 558 4.36 6.00 33.46
C LEU A 558 4.01 5.45 34.85
N THR A 559 3.33 6.21 35.71
CA THR A 559 3.02 5.82 37.10
C THR A 559 2.41 4.42 37.24
N PRO A 560 1.39 4.01 36.44
CA PRO A 560 0.84 2.66 36.54
C PRO A 560 1.87 1.57 36.25
N LEU A 561 2.72 1.78 35.23
CA LEU A 561 3.74 0.83 34.83
C LEU A 561 4.87 0.74 35.86
N ILE A 562 5.29 1.86 36.44
CA ILE A 562 6.31 1.92 37.49
C ILE A 562 5.87 1.08 38.70
N THR A 563 4.60 1.19 39.10
CA THR A 563 4.01 0.38 40.17
C THR A 563 4.03 -1.11 39.83
N ALA A 564 3.63 -1.47 38.61
CA ALA A 564 3.66 -2.87 38.15
C ALA A 564 5.09 -3.46 38.12
N CYS A 565 6.07 -2.70 37.64
CA CYS A 565 7.48 -3.08 37.64
C CYS A 565 8.01 -3.28 39.07
N ARG A 566 7.63 -2.42 40.02
CA ARG A 566 8.01 -2.55 41.43
C ARG A 566 7.48 -3.85 42.03
N VAL A 567 6.22 -4.20 41.76
CA VAL A 567 5.62 -5.48 42.20
C VAL A 567 6.35 -6.67 41.58
N ALA A 568 6.65 -6.63 40.27
CA ALA A 568 7.39 -7.70 39.60
C ALA A 568 8.78 -7.92 40.23
N ARG A 569 9.50 -6.83 40.51
CA ARG A 569 10.83 -6.87 41.15
C ARG A 569 10.78 -7.35 42.60
N ALA A 570 9.74 -6.96 43.35
CA ALA A 570 9.52 -7.44 44.72
C ALA A 570 9.30 -8.97 44.77
N ARG A 571 8.73 -9.56 43.71
CA ARG A 571 8.60 -11.02 43.52
C ARG A 571 9.82 -11.68 42.86
N HIS A 572 10.98 -11.01 42.87
CA HIS A 572 12.23 -11.50 42.27
C HIS A 572 12.18 -11.75 40.75
N HIS A 573 11.20 -11.19 40.04
CA HIS A 573 11.21 -11.26 38.57
C HIS A 573 12.17 -10.23 37.98
N HIS A 574 12.55 -10.45 36.72
CA HIS A 574 13.38 -9.54 35.95
C HIS A 574 12.52 -8.77 34.96
N VAL A 575 12.72 -7.45 34.88
CA VAL A 575 12.01 -6.59 33.92
C VAL A 575 13.04 -5.90 33.03
N LEU A 576 12.87 -6.06 31.73
CA LEU A 576 13.65 -5.40 30.70
C LEU A 576 12.69 -4.64 29.78
N VAL A 577 13.07 -3.43 29.42
CA VAL A 577 12.31 -2.56 28.52
C VAL A 577 13.16 -2.28 27.29
N ILE A 578 12.62 -2.53 26.11
CA ILE A 578 13.25 -2.28 24.82
C ILE A 578 12.39 -1.26 24.09
N VAL A 579 13.00 -0.13 23.75
CA VAL A 579 12.32 1.01 23.14
C VAL A 579 12.82 1.15 21.70
N PRO A 580 11.93 1.35 20.71
CA PRO A 580 12.35 1.61 19.35
C PRO A 580 13.03 2.99 19.28
N GLY A 581 14.06 3.16 18.45
CA GLY A 581 14.61 4.51 18.24
C GLY A 581 13.73 5.33 17.28
N PRO A 582 14.00 6.64 17.15
CA PRO A 582 13.19 7.52 16.31
C PRO A 582 13.31 7.14 14.83
N GLN A 583 12.19 7.21 14.09
CA GLN A 583 12.22 7.06 12.63
C GLN A 583 12.92 8.28 12.02
N THR A 584 14.02 8.07 11.29
CA THR A 584 14.71 9.16 10.58
C THR A 584 14.55 8.96 9.07
N PRO A 585 14.22 10.00 8.29
CA PRO A 585 14.05 9.87 6.83
C PRO A 585 15.31 9.43 6.06
N SER A 586 16.46 9.28 6.73
CA SER A 586 17.74 8.84 6.17
C SER A 586 18.27 7.50 6.70
N SER A 587 17.54 6.80 7.58
CA SER A 587 17.97 5.49 8.11
C SER A 587 18.11 4.42 7.02
N SER A 588 17.52 4.62 5.84
CA SER A 588 17.65 3.76 4.66
C SER A 588 19.08 3.61 4.11
N SER A 589 20.06 4.40 4.58
CA SER A 589 21.43 4.39 4.01
C SER A 589 22.55 3.89 4.92
N ARG A 590 22.33 3.68 6.22
CA ARG A 590 23.42 3.36 7.16
C ARG A 590 23.61 1.88 7.50
N GLY A 591 22.75 0.98 7.01
CA GLY A 591 22.82 -0.46 7.34
C GLY A 591 23.26 -1.42 6.22
N MET A 592 23.27 -1.00 4.95
CA MET A 592 23.53 -1.92 3.83
C MET A 592 24.64 -1.39 2.92
N SER A 593 25.88 -1.72 3.27
CA SER A 593 26.99 -1.72 2.32
C SER A 593 26.74 -2.82 1.30
N GLY A 594 26.25 -2.46 0.11
CA GLY A 594 26.08 -3.42 -0.99
C GLY A 594 25.06 -3.00 -2.06
N ARG A 595 25.56 -2.31 -3.11
CA ARG A 595 25.00 -2.20 -4.48
C ARG A 595 23.51 -1.82 -4.66
N ARG A 596 23.34 -0.53 -5.01
CA ARG A 596 22.41 0.07 -6.00
C ARG A 596 21.03 -0.59 -6.19
N SER A 597 19.99 0.05 -5.63
CA SER A 597 18.63 0.03 -6.19
C SER A 597 18.34 1.35 -6.88
N LEU A 598 18.04 1.28 -8.19
CA LEU A 598 17.73 2.36 -9.11
C LEU A 598 16.23 2.70 -9.09
N VAL A 599 15.61 2.86 -7.91
CA VAL A 599 14.36 3.62 -7.84
C VAL A 599 14.79 5.08 -7.74
N PRO A 600 14.34 5.99 -8.64
CA PRO A 600 14.41 7.40 -8.34
C PRO A 600 13.42 7.62 -7.19
N VAL A 601 13.88 7.40 -5.96
CA VAL A 601 13.42 8.21 -4.83
C VAL A 601 13.63 9.61 -5.35
N ALA A 602 12.53 10.28 -5.75
CA ALA A 602 12.56 11.68 -6.11
C ALA A 602 13.45 12.32 -5.05
N LYS A 603 14.62 12.84 -5.49
CA LYS A 603 15.59 13.52 -4.62
C LYS A 603 14.76 14.31 -3.63
N LEU A 604 14.70 13.86 -2.38
CA LEU A 604 14.07 14.62 -1.32
C LEU A 604 14.68 16.01 -1.49
N ALA A 605 13.84 16.98 -1.82
CA ALA A 605 14.29 18.35 -1.95
C ALA A 605 15.13 18.64 -0.70
N PRO A 606 16.30 19.31 -0.83
CA PRO A 606 17.10 19.64 0.34
C PRO A 606 16.15 20.24 1.37
N LEU A 607 16.08 19.60 2.55
CA LEU A 607 15.18 20.02 3.62
C LEU A 607 15.29 21.53 3.74
N SER A 608 14.16 22.21 3.68
CA SER A 608 14.16 23.65 3.94
C SER A 608 14.82 23.89 5.30
N SER A 609 15.51 25.02 5.46
CA SER A 609 16.22 25.34 6.71
C SER A 609 15.30 25.20 7.94
N THR A 610 14.00 25.48 7.78
CA THR A 610 12.94 25.31 8.76
C THR A 610 12.66 23.83 9.11
N GLU A 611 12.51 22.95 8.12
CA GLU A 611 12.30 21.51 8.35
C GLU A 611 13.49 20.86 9.06
N ALA A 612 14.72 21.25 8.69
CA ALA A 612 15.93 20.75 9.33
C ALA A 612 16.02 21.16 10.82
N ILE A 613 15.59 22.39 11.16
CA ILE A 613 15.52 22.86 12.55
C ILE A 613 14.45 22.10 13.33
N GLN A 614 13.24 21.95 12.77
CA GLN A 614 12.15 21.19 13.40
C GLN A 614 12.55 19.74 13.67
N GLN A 615 13.23 19.10 12.72
CA GLN A 615 13.75 17.74 12.90
C GLN A 615 14.75 17.65 14.06
N ARG A 616 15.70 18.59 14.16
CA ARG A 616 16.67 18.62 15.28
C ARG A 616 15.98 18.84 16.62
N LEU A 617 14.97 19.71 16.69
CA LEU A 617 14.19 19.95 17.90
C LEU A 617 13.41 18.69 18.31
N ALA A 618 12.67 18.08 17.39
CA ALA A 618 11.93 16.86 17.65
C ALA A 618 12.84 15.70 18.11
N GLN A 619 14.04 15.59 17.55
CA GLN A 619 15.03 14.60 17.99
C GLN A 619 15.54 14.89 19.41
N ARG A 620 15.81 16.15 19.75
CA ARG A 620 16.22 16.56 21.10
C ARG A 620 15.12 16.30 22.13
N ASP A 621 13.88 16.60 21.79
CA ASP A 621 12.74 16.41 22.69
C ASP A 621 12.48 14.91 22.92
N TYR A 622 12.59 14.09 21.88
CA TYR A 622 12.55 12.64 22.03
C TYR A 622 13.66 12.11 22.94
N GLU A 623 14.91 12.57 22.74
CA GLU A 623 16.03 12.12 23.58
C GLU A 623 15.84 12.54 25.04
N ARG A 624 15.34 13.75 25.31
CA ARG A 624 14.99 14.19 26.67
C ARG A 624 13.93 13.29 27.29
N ALA A 625 12.86 13.00 26.55
CA ALA A 625 11.76 12.15 27.01
C ALA A 625 12.24 10.71 27.26
N PHE A 626 13.11 10.17 26.40
CA PHE A 626 13.75 8.88 26.57
C PHE A 626 14.60 8.82 27.84
N GLN A 627 15.46 9.83 28.08
CA GLN A 627 16.29 9.86 29.28
C GLN A 627 15.45 10.01 30.55
N GLN A 628 14.37 10.79 30.52
CA GLN A 628 13.45 10.92 31.64
C GLN A 628 12.77 9.58 31.97
N MET A 629 12.19 8.92 30.97
CA MET A 629 11.58 7.59 31.10
C MET A 629 12.59 6.55 31.59
N ARG A 630 13.82 6.55 31.06
CA ARG A 630 14.89 5.66 31.48
C ARG A 630 15.21 5.84 32.97
N ARG A 631 15.35 7.07 33.45
CA ARG A 631 15.61 7.35 34.88
C ARG A 631 14.51 6.79 35.77
N GLN A 632 13.24 7.00 35.40
CA GLN A 632 12.09 6.52 36.17
C GLN A 632 12.02 4.99 36.25
N LEU A 633 12.28 4.28 35.15
CA LEU A 633 12.23 2.82 35.11
C LEU A 633 13.46 2.16 35.74
N VAL A 634 14.65 2.73 35.56
CA VAL A 634 15.88 2.25 36.22
C VAL A 634 15.79 2.42 37.74
N ALA A 635 15.15 3.49 38.23
CA ALA A 635 14.93 3.69 39.67
C ALA A 635 14.12 2.57 40.34
N VAL A 636 13.26 1.86 39.60
CA VAL A 636 12.54 0.67 40.08
C VAL A 636 13.21 -0.64 39.70
N GLY A 637 14.44 -0.60 39.19
CA GLY A 637 15.24 -1.79 38.86
C GLY A 637 14.90 -2.46 37.52
N ALA A 638 14.17 -1.78 36.64
CA ALA A 638 13.97 -2.24 35.26
C ALA A 638 15.13 -1.77 34.37
N ALA A 639 15.71 -2.68 33.59
CA ALA A 639 16.72 -2.32 32.59
C ALA A 639 16.04 -1.72 31.35
N VAL A 640 16.65 -0.73 30.71
CA VAL A 640 16.09 -0.05 29.51
C VAL A 640 17.14 -0.02 28.41
N LEU A 641 16.77 -0.47 27.21
CA LEU A 641 17.61 -0.55 26.00
C LEU A 641 16.93 0.15 24.82
N ARG A 642 17.72 0.58 23.83
CA ARG A 642 17.22 1.21 22.60
C ARG A 642 17.65 0.43 21.35
N LEU A 643 16.69 0.02 20.52
CA LEU A 643 16.94 -0.85 19.36
C LEU A 643 17.95 -0.32 18.34
N ASP A 644 17.95 0.99 18.06
CA ASP A 644 18.80 1.57 17.01
C ASP A 644 20.23 1.90 17.51
N ALA A 645 20.47 1.79 18.82
CA ALA A 645 21.77 2.11 19.43
C ALA A 645 22.44 0.88 20.06
N ASP A 646 21.64 -0.07 20.56
CA ASP A 646 22.09 -1.25 21.27
C ASP A 646 21.46 -2.49 20.61
N ASP A 647 22.25 -3.53 20.33
CA ASP A 647 21.69 -4.85 19.99
C ASP A 647 21.03 -5.42 21.25
N PRO A 648 19.70 -5.59 21.30
CA PRO A 648 19.02 -6.09 22.49
C PRO A 648 19.32 -7.57 22.76
N LEU A 649 19.73 -8.33 21.74
CA LEU A 649 19.86 -9.78 21.81
C LEU A 649 20.94 -10.21 22.82
N PRO A 650 22.19 -9.70 22.79
CA PRO A 650 23.20 -10.02 23.79
C PRO A 650 22.75 -9.76 25.22
N VAL A 651 22.06 -8.64 25.48
CA VAL A 651 21.62 -8.27 26.83
C VAL A 651 20.50 -9.18 27.32
N VAL A 652 19.55 -9.53 26.46
CA VAL A 652 18.48 -10.49 26.80
C VAL A 652 19.07 -11.88 27.05
N LEU A 653 19.97 -12.34 26.19
CA LEU A 653 20.65 -13.61 26.37
C LEU A 653 21.45 -13.66 27.67
N GLU A 654 22.22 -12.60 27.98
CA GLU A 654 22.95 -12.51 29.24
C GLU A 654 21.99 -12.57 30.44
N ARG A 655 20.81 -11.95 30.35
CA ARG A 655 19.80 -12.01 31.42
C ARG A 655 19.18 -13.39 31.56
N LEU A 656 18.89 -14.06 30.45
CA LEU A 656 18.44 -15.45 30.46
C LEU A 656 19.51 -16.36 31.07
N ASP A 657 20.79 -16.17 30.73
CA ASP A 657 21.89 -16.93 31.32
C ASP A 657 22.02 -16.67 32.83
N ARG A 658 21.91 -15.41 33.28
CA ARG A 658 21.86 -15.11 34.73
C ARG A 658 20.71 -15.81 35.44
N LEU A 659 19.53 -15.88 34.80
CA LEU A 659 18.35 -16.59 35.34
C LEU A 659 18.55 -18.10 35.40
N ARG A 660 19.32 -18.68 34.47
CA ARG A 660 19.78 -20.07 34.53
C ARG A 660 20.85 -20.32 35.61
N GLY A 661 21.30 -19.28 36.31
CA GLY A 661 22.34 -19.39 37.33
C GLY A 661 23.77 -19.37 36.76
N TYR A 662 23.98 -18.93 35.52
CA TYR A 662 25.33 -18.87 34.90
C TYR A 662 26.26 -17.78 35.50
N ARG A 663 25.82 -17.02 36.50
CA ARG A 663 26.66 -16.15 37.31
C ARG A 663 26.02 -15.92 38.68
N SER A 664 26.64 -16.41 39.74
CA SER A 664 26.46 -15.79 41.05
C SER A 664 27.81 -15.56 41.74
N ARG A 665 28.16 -14.25 41.79
CA ARG A 665 29.11 -13.56 42.69
C ARG A 665 30.61 -13.85 42.43
N ARG A 666 31.49 -12.88 42.24
CA ARG A 666 31.50 -11.44 42.57
C ARG A 666 31.85 -10.57 41.37
#